data_AF-A0A0D8LAW6-F1
#
_entry.id   AF-A0A0D8LAW6-F1
#
_cell.length_a   1.000
_cell.length_b   1.000
_cell.length_c   1.000
_cell.angle_alpha   90.00
_cell.angle_beta   90.00
_cell.angle_gamma   90.00
#
_symmetry.space_group_name_H-M   'P 1'
#
loop_
_entity.id
_entity.type
_entity.pdbx_description
1 polymer ?
#
loop_
_entity_poly.entity_id
_entity_poly.type
_entity_poly.pdbx_seq_one_letter_code
_entity_poly.pdbx_strand_id
1 'polypeptide(L)'
;MFEKIKPIEEELCHLPCNIETELRQETLSPYRRRALQQTFCKIEDALSRLQAYKAYIDWYKNDLQKHIATLESEPNVQQLEALLNNLQPPLPTLPTEWLYPGKVLLIEHDEIDADLPFNSRLHLSNNTGLQGWSNDFQQSQLLNYQQRDDIPIQIMSEKTGKNGRRIFYGCIARGSAYVDHILSGKPLTFEIEKRLHKGYLANTEGKAIKAFLPRQLTSNPLIDLIPGQTIEAWPDLYTLKLDDIPGGNEKNRRIQISMLGNIELGTVENSQLYLYLKSKELREQWQTSLYADDPTPWLLLSISKSGITIARNQVCCECQIDFEGACLRVTHFSDFQLNAEGYELPFTLIPADVRLETQLLRSPDALEALIGFINNVTSHRQDNAARLAQTRLLAQWGEVLDYQQQQNEFHLLGTIDDISQEGYNVIIVFRSGADQSTAADAFLKYFRDVLKSKFTPQCRLAYWGEGTPEQFNWLESLASYERRQLSVSEQGGQFTLCLPAVKAKTMLAAYYADPQRFLLRLSLYLVDASLDRQRDALDAFRNDLLVEPRIKDILLAPASYSAEQDSFWQARQREGFIWQNQQLTTAQRQVIETILCEKYLALIQGPPGTAKTTCIVELLHQIYTYRPETRVLLVSQQHAAVDNALDRFIESHSQQLESKEIRLLRIGPENKVEGKLRQFTIQQRQHKFVQKVG
;
A
#
# COMPACT_ATOMS: atom_id res chain seq x y z
N MET A 1 -26.44 -10.41 32.23
CA MET A 1 -25.41 -10.18 31.18
C MET A 1 -25.73 -11.00 29.93
N PHE A 2 -25.91 -12.32 30.04
CA PHE A 2 -26.31 -13.20 28.93
C PHE A 2 -27.60 -12.78 28.20
N GLU A 3 -28.62 -12.26 28.89
CA GLU A 3 -29.87 -11.80 28.23
C GLU A 3 -29.68 -10.60 27.28
N LYS A 4 -28.66 -9.76 27.48
CA LYS A 4 -28.35 -8.63 26.58
C LYS A 4 -27.48 -9.04 25.39
N ILE A 5 -26.75 -10.15 25.50
CA ILE A 5 -25.85 -10.68 24.46
C ILE A 5 -26.60 -11.63 23.51
N LYS A 6 -27.62 -12.32 24.01
CA LYS A 6 -28.42 -13.30 23.27
C LYS A 6 -28.97 -12.80 21.91
N PRO A 7 -29.50 -11.56 21.79
CA PRO A 7 -29.98 -11.05 20.50
C PRO A 7 -28.84 -10.82 19.50
N ILE A 8 -27.71 -10.32 20.00
CA ILE A 8 -26.50 -10.06 19.19
C ILE A 8 -25.88 -11.40 18.75
N GLU A 9 -25.90 -12.42 19.60
CA GLU A 9 -25.44 -13.78 19.30
C GLU A 9 -26.31 -14.45 18.23
N GLU A 10 -27.65 -14.37 18.38
CA GLU A 10 -28.59 -14.89 17.39
C GLU A 10 -28.37 -14.22 16.02
N GLU A 11 -28.25 -12.90 15.97
CA GLU A 11 -28.02 -12.15 14.73
C GLU A 11 -26.64 -12.44 14.11
N LEU A 12 -25.58 -12.52 14.92
CA LEU A 12 -24.21 -12.86 14.47
C LEU A 12 -24.08 -14.29 13.97
N CYS A 13 -24.84 -15.25 14.52
CA CYS A 13 -24.84 -16.63 14.03
C CYS A 13 -25.52 -16.76 12.66
N HIS A 14 -26.49 -15.92 12.34
CA HIS A 14 -27.16 -15.93 11.04
C HIS A 14 -26.33 -15.26 9.94
N LEU A 15 -25.46 -14.30 10.28
CA LEU A 15 -24.66 -13.54 9.31
C LEU A 15 -23.77 -14.42 8.40
N PRO A 16 -22.93 -15.34 8.89
CA PRO A 16 -22.12 -16.22 8.03
C PRO A 16 -22.98 -17.09 7.11
N CYS A 17 -24.09 -17.62 7.62
CA CYS A 17 -25.01 -18.45 6.82
C CYS A 17 -25.69 -17.63 5.72
N ASN A 18 -26.09 -16.40 6.02
CA ASN A 18 -26.65 -15.47 5.04
C ASN A 18 -25.61 -15.10 3.98
N ILE A 19 -24.38 -14.78 4.40
CA ILE A 19 -23.28 -14.49 3.49
C ILE A 19 -22.94 -15.70 2.62
N GLU A 20 -22.87 -16.91 3.17
CA GLU A 20 -22.64 -18.13 2.38
C GLU A 20 -23.78 -18.41 1.40
N THR A 21 -25.03 -18.22 1.82
CA THR A 21 -26.20 -18.38 0.96
C THR A 21 -26.16 -17.39 -0.20
N GLU A 22 -25.77 -16.15 0.09
CA GLU A 22 -25.61 -15.08 -0.90
C GLU A 22 -24.40 -15.33 -1.82
N LEU A 23 -23.27 -15.82 -1.30
CA LEU A 23 -22.09 -16.20 -2.09
C LEU A 23 -22.38 -17.36 -3.06
N ARG A 24 -23.29 -18.27 -2.69
CA ARG A 24 -23.74 -19.41 -3.53
C ARG A 24 -24.77 -19.02 -4.59
N GLN A 25 -25.33 -17.80 -4.55
CA GLN A 25 -26.21 -17.34 -5.62
C GLN A 25 -25.39 -17.16 -6.91
N GLU A 26 -25.81 -17.84 -7.97
CA GLU A 26 -25.15 -17.77 -9.28
C GLU A 26 -25.24 -16.35 -9.85
N THR A 27 -26.36 -15.65 -9.60
CA THR A 27 -26.64 -14.28 -10.03
C THR A 27 -25.83 -13.20 -9.28
N LEU A 28 -24.98 -13.58 -8.32
CA LEU A 28 -24.25 -12.62 -7.52
C LEU A 28 -23.08 -12.03 -8.31
N SER A 29 -23.03 -10.70 -8.41
CA SER A 29 -21.94 -10.02 -9.12
C SER A 29 -20.57 -10.37 -8.51
N PRO A 30 -19.51 -10.51 -9.31
CA PRO A 30 -18.16 -10.80 -8.82
C PRO A 30 -17.67 -9.80 -7.75
N TYR A 31 -18.13 -8.54 -7.84
CA TYR A 31 -17.85 -7.49 -6.87
C TYR A 31 -18.49 -7.74 -5.51
N ARG A 32 -19.81 -7.98 -5.51
CA ARG A 32 -20.55 -8.28 -4.27
C ARG A 32 -20.02 -9.56 -3.64
N ARG A 33 -19.64 -10.55 -4.46
CA ARG A 33 -18.96 -11.78 -4.02
C ARG A 33 -17.66 -11.46 -3.29
N ARG A 34 -16.78 -10.64 -3.88
CA ARG A 34 -15.50 -10.27 -3.26
C ARG A 34 -15.67 -9.47 -1.96
N ALA A 35 -16.56 -8.48 -1.93
CA ALA A 35 -16.84 -7.69 -0.73
C ALA A 35 -17.42 -8.55 0.41
N LEU A 36 -18.32 -9.48 0.08
CA LEU A 36 -18.85 -10.45 1.03
C LEU A 36 -17.76 -11.40 1.55
N GLN A 37 -16.83 -11.84 0.69
CA GLN A 37 -15.70 -12.68 1.11
C GLN A 37 -14.75 -11.95 2.06
N GLN A 38 -14.45 -10.67 1.81
CA GLN A 38 -13.58 -9.86 2.68
C GLN A 38 -14.22 -9.54 4.03
N THR A 39 -15.54 -9.26 4.05
CA THR A 39 -16.28 -9.02 5.29
C THR A 39 -16.45 -10.31 6.09
N PHE A 40 -16.59 -11.45 5.42
CA PHE A 40 -16.67 -12.76 6.05
C PHE A 40 -15.46 -13.07 6.95
N CYS A 41 -14.22 -12.76 6.52
CA CYS A 41 -13.03 -12.99 7.35
C CYS A 41 -13.09 -12.25 8.69
N LYS A 42 -13.56 -10.98 8.67
CA LYS A 42 -13.69 -10.16 9.89
C LYS A 42 -14.77 -10.71 10.82
N ILE A 43 -15.87 -11.22 10.24
CA ILE A 43 -16.96 -11.84 10.99
C ILE A 43 -16.52 -13.19 11.58
N GLU A 44 -15.75 -13.99 10.84
CA GLU A 44 -15.21 -15.28 11.29
C GLU A 44 -14.28 -15.12 12.51
N ASP A 45 -13.38 -14.13 12.49
CA ASP A 45 -12.52 -13.80 13.64
C ASP A 45 -13.35 -13.32 14.84
N ALA A 46 -14.30 -12.41 14.62
CA ALA A 46 -15.17 -11.89 15.68
C ALA A 46 -16.00 -13.00 16.35
N LEU A 47 -16.59 -13.90 15.56
CA LEU A 47 -17.35 -15.05 16.04
C LEU A 47 -16.47 -16.03 16.82
N SER A 48 -15.27 -16.33 16.31
CA SER A 48 -14.33 -17.23 16.98
C SER A 48 -13.90 -16.68 18.36
N ARG A 49 -13.67 -15.36 18.46
CA ARG A 49 -13.36 -14.69 19.74
C ARG A 49 -14.56 -14.67 20.69
N LEU A 50 -15.77 -14.42 20.19
CA LEU A 50 -16.98 -14.42 21.01
C LEU A 50 -17.27 -15.83 21.59
N GLN A 51 -17.17 -16.87 20.76
CA GLN A 51 -17.31 -18.26 21.21
C GLN A 51 -16.24 -18.64 22.22
N ALA A 52 -14.98 -18.24 21.99
CA ALA A 52 -13.90 -18.46 22.94
C ALA A 52 -14.16 -17.76 24.28
N TYR A 53 -14.68 -16.53 24.27
CA TYR A 53 -15.03 -15.80 25.50
C TYR A 53 -16.17 -16.45 26.28
N LYS A 54 -17.18 -16.97 25.57
CA LYS A 54 -18.26 -17.75 26.20
C LYS A 54 -17.73 -19.02 26.85
N ALA A 55 -16.88 -19.77 26.13
CA ALA A 55 -16.23 -20.96 26.68
C ALA A 55 -15.37 -20.64 27.90
N TYR A 56 -14.73 -19.48 27.93
CA TYR A 56 -13.99 -18.98 29.09
C TYR A 56 -14.91 -18.70 30.29
N ILE A 57 -16.04 -18.02 30.09
CA ILE A 57 -17.01 -17.78 31.16
C ILE A 57 -17.61 -19.08 31.68
N ASP A 58 -17.96 -20.02 30.79
CA ASP A 58 -18.51 -21.32 31.18
C ASP A 58 -17.48 -22.14 31.95
N TRP A 59 -16.21 -22.13 31.52
CA TRP A 59 -15.11 -22.74 32.25
C TRP A 59 -14.95 -22.12 33.64
N TYR A 60 -14.91 -20.78 33.73
CA TYR A 60 -14.77 -20.06 34.99
C TYR A 60 -15.93 -20.36 35.94
N LYS A 61 -17.16 -20.42 35.42
CA LYS A 61 -18.35 -20.78 36.21
C LYS A 61 -18.26 -22.21 36.74
N ASN A 62 -17.82 -23.16 35.92
CA ASN A 62 -17.65 -24.55 36.33
C ASN A 62 -16.51 -24.70 37.36
N ASP A 63 -15.43 -23.95 37.19
CA ASP A 63 -14.31 -23.91 38.14
C ASP A 63 -14.75 -23.33 39.49
N LEU A 64 -15.49 -22.22 39.48
CA LEU A 64 -16.10 -21.62 40.66
C LEU A 64 -17.11 -22.57 41.33
N GLN A 65 -17.91 -23.32 40.56
CA GLN A 65 -18.81 -24.34 41.10
C GLN A 65 -18.05 -25.51 41.75
N LYS A 66 -16.91 -25.95 41.20
CA LYS A 66 -16.06 -26.96 41.83
C LYS A 66 -15.51 -26.45 43.15
N HIS A 67 -15.02 -25.20 43.18
CA HIS A 67 -14.54 -24.57 44.41
C HIS A 67 -15.65 -24.42 45.46
N ILE A 68 -16.86 -24.04 45.06
CA ILE A 68 -18.04 -24.00 45.95
C ILE A 68 -18.39 -25.40 46.45
N ALA A 69 -18.33 -26.43 45.61
CA ALA A 69 -18.65 -27.80 46.02
C ALA A 69 -17.62 -28.39 47.00
N THR A 70 -16.36 -27.92 46.97
CA THR A 70 -15.33 -28.28 47.96
C THR A 70 -15.45 -27.54 49.30
N LEU A 71 -16.30 -26.52 49.40
CA LEU A 71 -16.59 -25.84 50.67
C LEU A 71 -17.65 -26.64 51.44
N GLU A 72 -17.23 -27.60 52.26
CA GLU A 72 -18.11 -28.25 53.24
C GLU A 72 -18.53 -27.27 54.36
N SER A 73 -19.64 -27.60 55.03
CA SER A 73 -20.53 -26.77 55.85
C SER A 73 -19.96 -25.88 56.97
N GLU A 74 -18.64 -25.89 57.23
CA GLU A 74 -17.96 -24.91 58.09
C GLU A 74 -16.56 -24.58 57.52
N PRO A 75 -16.42 -23.56 56.67
CA PRO A 75 -15.13 -23.22 56.06
C PRO A 75 -14.20 -22.49 57.04
N ASN A 76 -12.95 -22.94 57.15
CA ASN A 76 -11.91 -22.27 57.93
C ASN A 76 -11.55 -20.92 57.26
N VAL A 77 -11.48 -19.83 58.03
CA VAL A 77 -11.28 -18.45 57.52
C VAL A 77 -10.03 -18.34 56.63
N GLN A 78 -8.96 -19.08 56.97
CA GLN A 78 -7.72 -19.11 56.19
C GLN A 78 -7.88 -19.77 54.80
N GLN A 79 -8.77 -20.76 54.67
CA GLN A 79 -9.06 -21.40 53.39
C GLN A 79 -9.90 -20.51 52.49
N LEU A 80 -10.81 -19.72 53.07
CA LEU A 80 -11.60 -18.71 52.35
C LEU A 80 -10.74 -17.53 51.87
N GLU A 81 -9.83 -17.03 52.70
CA GLU A 81 -8.89 -15.97 52.30
C GLU A 81 -7.96 -16.44 51.17
N ALA A 82 -7.45 -17.67 51.22
CA ALA A 82 -6.66 -18.25 50.14
C ALA A 82 -7.46 -18.40 48.83
N LEU A 83 -8.74 -18.78 48.92
CA LEU A 83 -9.65 -18.86 47.78
C LEU A 83 -9.96 -17.49 47.17
N LEU A 84 -10.24 -16.48 48.00
CA LEU A 84 -10.53 -15.11 47.58
C LEU A 84 -9.32 -14.43 46.94
N ASN A 85 -8.11 -14.74 47.40
CA ASN A 85 -6.88 -14.23 46.79
C ASN A 85 -6.57 -14.87 45.42
N ASN A 86 -7.00 -16.12 45.20
CA ASN A 86 -6.79 -16.84 43.93
C ASN A 86 -7.92 -16.59 42.90
N LEU A 87 -9.14 -16.31 43.34
CA LEU A 87 -10.29 -16.07 42.46
C LEU A 87 -10.39 -14.61 42.02
N GLN A 88 -9.75 -14.27 40.89
CA GLN A 88 -9.98 -12.99 40.23
C GLN A 88 -11.26 -13.05 39.37
N PRO A 89 -12.11 -12.00 39.34
CA PRO A 89 -13.26 -11.95 38.45
C PRO A 89 -12.84 -11.97 36.98
N PRO A 90 -13.64 -12.54 36.08
CA PRO A 90 -13.29 -12.62 34.66
C PRO A 90 -13.17 -11.21 34.08
N LEU A 91 -12.04 -10.96 33.41
CA LEU A 91 -11.78 -9.71 32.70
C LEU A 91 -12.74 -9.55 31.49
N PRO A 92 -13.00 -8.31 31.05
CA PRO A 92 -13.83 -8.03 29.87
C PRO A 92 -13.17 -8.49 28.55
N THR A 93 -11.89 -8.88 28.57
CA THR A 93 -11.13 -9.41 27.44
C THR A 93 -10.69 -10.85 27.72
N LEU A 94 -10.57 -11.66 26.66
CA LEU A 94 -10.00 -13.01 26.75
C LEU A 94 -8.58 -12.97 27.32
N PRO A 95 -8.23 -13.86 28.28
CA PRO A 95 -6.85 -14.03 28.71
C PRO A 95 -5.93 -14.37 27.53
N THR A 96 -4.70 -13.85 27.55
CA THR A 96 -3.67 -14.11 26.52
C THR A 96 -3.34 -15.59 26.41
N GLU A 97 -3.41 -16.33 27.50
CA GLU A 97 -3.18 -17.78 27.57
C GLU A 97 -4.37 -18.63 27.10
N TRP A 98 -5.57 -18.05 26.91
CA TRP A 98 -6.74 -18.81 26.49
C TRP A 98 -6.67 -19.19 25.00
N LEU A 99 -6.59 -20.49 24.73
CA LEU A 99 -6.47 -21.03 23.37
C LEU A 99 -7.84 -21.19 22.68
N TYR A 100 -7.87 -20.86 21.39
CA TYR A 100 -9.02 -21.08 20.50
C TYR A 100 -8.56 -21.24 19.03
N PRO A 101 -9.32 -21.96 18.17
CA PRO A 101 -8.98 -22.12 16.77
C PRO A 101 -8.85 -20.80 16.01
N GLY A 102 -7.81 -20.67 15.20
CA GLY A 102 -7.48 -19.47 14.43
C GLY A 102 -6.53 -18.50 15.13
N LYS A 103 -6.36 -18.62 16.46
CA LYS A 103 -5.41 -17.81 17.21
C LYS A 103 -3.97 -18.14 16.80
N VAL A 104 -3.16 -17.10 16.62
CA VAL A 104 -1.71 -17.21 16.44
C VAL A 104 -1.04 -16.79 17.74
N LEU A 105 -0.10 -17.61 18.22
CA LEU A 105 0.61 -17.46 19.49
C LEU A 105 2.10 -17.58 19.25
N LEU A 106 2.89 -16.89 20.07
CA LEU A 106 4.31 -17.16 20.23
C LEU A 106 4.44 -18.05 21.47
N ILE A 107 5.07 -19.20 21.32
CA ILE A 107 5.25 -20.17 22.42
C ILE A 107 6.71 -20.58 22.55
N GLU A 108 7.07 -21.06 23.73
CA GLU A 108 8.37 -21.66 23.98
C GLU A 108 8.40 -23.13 23.52
N HIS A 109 9.59 -23.65 23.22
CA HIS A 109 9.74 -25.04 22.79
C HIS A 109 9.19 -26.05 23.82
N ASP A 110 9.36 -25.77 25.10
CA ASP A 110 8.98 -26.65 26.21
C ASP A 110 7.46 -26.65 26.50
N GLU A 111 6.70 -25.73 25.88
CA GLU A 111 5.25 -25.65 25.99
C GLU A 111 4.53 -26.62 25.05
N ILE A 112 5.23 -27.14 24.04
CA ILE A 112 4.70 -28.15 23.11
C ILE A 112 4.62 -29.49 23.82
N ASP A 113 3.46 -30.14 23.73
CA ASP A 113 3.12 -31.35 24.44
C ASP A 113 3.14 -31.20 25.97
N ALA A 114 3.15 -29.98 26.53
CA ALA A 114 3.10 -29.72 27.97
C ALA A 114 1.69 -29.34 28.48
N ASP A 115 1.53 -29.34 29.81
CA ASP A 115 0.30 -28.96 30.49
C ASP A 115 0.24 -27.43 30.58
N LEU A 116 -0.65 -26.83 29.79
CA LEU A 116 -0.85 -25.38 29.72
C LEU A 116 -1.97 -24.91 30.67
N PRO A 117 -2.01 -23.60 30.99
CA PRO A 117 -3.10 -23.00 31.75
C PRO A 117 -4.49 -23.37 31.21
N PHE A 118 -5.51 -23.27 32.07
CA PHE A 118 -6.91 -23.59 31.74
C PHE A 118 -7.15 -25.05 31.33
N ASN A 119 -6.37 -26.00 31.87
CA ASN A 119 -6.46 -27.43 31.57
C ASN A 119 -6.35 -27.73 30.07
N SER A 120 -5.38 -27.07 29.43
CA SER A 120 -5.14 -27.20 27.99
C SER A 120 -3.82 -27.92 27.69
N ARG A 121 -3.67 -28.39 26.45
CA ARG A 121 -2.45 -29.00 25.93
C ARG A 121 -2.34 -28.69 24.45
N LEU A 122 -1.14 -28.35 23.99
CA LEU A 122 -0.87 -28.02 22.60
C LEU A 122 0.00 -29.10 21.96
N HIS A 123 -0.46 -29.68 20.86
CA HIS A 123 0.30 -30.62 20.04
C HIS A 123 0.55 -30.03 18.65
N LEU A 124 1.57 -30.51 17.95
CA LEU A 124 1.75 -30.20 16.53
C LEU A 124 0.75 -30.96 15.67
N SER A 125 0.30 -30.31 14.60
CA SER A 125 -0.59 -30.92 13.61
C SER A 125 0.20 -31.77 12.61
N ASN A 126 -0.50 -32.67 11.91
CA ASN A 126 0.10 -33.46 10.85
C ASN A 126 -0.03 -32.74 9.52
N ASN A 127 1.01 -32.83 8.69
CA ASN A 127 1.02 -32.35 7.31
C ASN A 127 1.11 -33.52 6.33
N THR A 128 0.69 -33.29 5.08
CA THR A 128 0.83 -34.28 4.00
C THR A 128 2.24 -34.22 3.43
N GLY A 129 3.09 -35.18 3.81
CA GLY A 129 4.45 -35.35 3.29
C GLY A 129 4.55 -36.49 2.26
N LEU A 130 5.78 -36.76 1.81
CA LEU A 130 6.10 -37.83 0.84
C LEU A 130 5.72 -39.24 1.34
N GLN A 131 5.62 -39.44 2.67
CA GLN A 131 5.28 -40.71 3.32
C GLN A 131 3.83 -40.77 3.86
N GLY A 132 2.99 -39.78 3.53
CA GLY A 132 1.62 -39.67 4.05
C GLY A 132 1.46 -38.59 5.11
N TRP A 133 0.53 -38.79 6.05
CA TRP A 133 0.23 -37.82 7.11
C TRP A 133 1.21 -37.97 8.28
N SER A 134 2.19 -37.07 8.40
CA SER A 134 3.16 -37.05 9.50
C SER A 134 3.38 -35.64 10.04
N ASN A 135 3.93 -35.52 11.25
CA ASN A 135 4.31 -34.24 11.85
C ASN A 135 5.79 -33.89 11.60
N ASP A 136 6.54 -34.72 10.88
CA ASP A 136 7.99 -34.58 10.65
C ASP A 136 8.38 -33.21 10.08
N PHE A 137 7.57 -32.69 9.14
CA PHE A 137 7.81 -31.36 8.58
C PHE A 137 7.72 -30.27 9.64
N GLN A 138 6.70 -30.32 10.51
CA GLN A 138 6.54 -29.34 11.57
C GLN A 138 7.63 -29.48 12.64
N GLN A 139 8.03 -30.70 12.97
CA GLN A 139 9.17 -30.96 13.86
C GLN A 139 10.49 -30.43 13.28
N SER A 140 10.70 -30.57 11.96
CA SER A 140 11.89 -30.01 11.30
C SER A 140 11.91 -28.47 11.37
N GLN A 141 10.75 -27.83 11.18
CA GLN A 141 10.60 -26.38 11.30
C GLN A 141 10.86 -25.92 12.73
N LEU A 142 10.35 -26.66 13.72
CA LEU A 142 10.57 -26.41 15.13
C LEU A 142 12.07 -26.44 15.50
N LEU A 143 12.82 -27.42 14.95
CA LEU A 143 14.26 -27.56 15.19
C LEU A 143 15.09 -26.47 14.50
N ASN A 144 14.60 -25.95 13.38
CA ASN A 144 15.29 -24.93 12.57
C ASN A 144 15.03 -23.50 13.05
N TYR A 145 14.08 -23.30 13.98
CA TYR A 145 13.78 -21.97 14.51
C TYR A 145 14.93 -21.48 15.43
N GLN A 146 15.55 -20.35 15.08
CA GLN A 146 16.78 -19.87 15.74
C GLN A 146 16.53 -19.34 17.16
N GLN A 147 15.34 -18.82 17.45
CA GLN A 147 14.91 -18.38 18.79
C GLN A 147 13.98 -19.44 19.40
N ARG A 148 14.37 -20.03 20.54
CA ARG A 148 13.61 -21.11 21.18
C ARG A 148 12.37 -20.65 21.95
N ASP A 149 12.23 -19.33 22.16
CA ASP A 149 11.26 -18.77 23.09
C ASP A 149 10.10 -18.04 22.37
N ASP A 150 10.19 -17.83 21.04
CA ASP A 150 9.22 -17.06 20.25
C ASP A 150 8.75 -17.83 18.99
N ILE A 151 8.29 -19.07 19.15
CA ILE A 151 7.89 -19.90 18.00
C ILE A 151 6.43 -19.59 17.62
N PRO A 152 6.16 -19.06 16.41
CA PRO A 152 4.81 -18.72 15.99
C PRO A 152 4.03 -19.97 15.60
N ILE A 153 2.93 -20.21 16.30
CA ILE A 153 2.02 -21.33 16.06
C ILE A 153 0.59 -20.84 15.87
N GLN A 154 -0.03 -21.26 14.77
CA GLN A 154 -1.45 -21.06 14.53
C GLN A 154 -2.27 -22.27 14.99
N ILE A 155 -3.29 -22.03 15.82
CA ILE A 155 -4.17 -23.09 16.33
C ILE A 155 -5.17 -23.51 15.24
N MET A 156 -5.16 -24.79 14.87
CA MET A 156 -5.95 -25.34 13.77
C MET A 156 -7.26 -25.97 14.23
N SER A 157 -7.22 -26.71 15.34
CA SER A 157 -8.38 -27.43 15.86
C SER A 157 -8.29 -27.67 17.36
N GLU A 158 -9.45 -27.90 17.95
CA GLU A 158 -9.63 -28.29 19.35
C GLU A 158 -10.29 -29.67 19.40
N LYS A 159 -9.84 -30.53 20.32
CA LYS A 159 -10.46 -31.81 20.67
C LYS A 159 -10.58 -31.92 22.18
N THR A 160 -11.65 -32.59 22.63
CA THR A 160 -11.85 -32.91 24.04
C THR A 160 -11.22 -34.26 24.35
N GLY A 161 -10.23 -34.28 25.24
CA GLY A 161 -9.58 -35.48 25.74
C GLY A 161 -10.40 -36.24 26.79
N LYS A 162 -9.90 -37.42 27.19
CA LYS A 162 -10.43 -38.18 28.32
C LYS A 162 -10.24 -37.33 29.58
N ASN A 163 -11.32 -37.05 30.33
CA ASN A 163 -11.42 -36.17 31.51
C ASN A 163 -11.73 -34.67 31.23
N GLY A 164 -12.26 -34.33 30.05
CA GLY A 164 -12.65 -32.94 29.75
C GLY A 164 -11.48 -31.98 29.53
N ARG A 165 -10.30 -32.54 29.28
CA ARG A 165 -9.07 -31.80 28.97
C ARG A 165 -9.13 -31.23 27.56
N ARG A 166 -8.73 -29.97 27.37
CA ARG A 166 -8.79 -29.28 26.07
C ARG A 166 -7.49 -29.49 25.30
N ILE A 167 -7.56 -30.18 24.17
CA ILE A 167 -6.39 -30.55 23.37
C ILE A 167 -6.41 -29.74 22.08
N PHE A 168 -5.37 -28.95 21.84
CA PHE A 168 -5.22 -28.11 20.67
C PHE A 168 -4.16 -28.66 19.73
N TYR A 169 -4.38 -28.50 18.43
CA TYR A 169 -3.40 -28.82 17.40
C TYR A 169 -2.96 -27.54 16.71
N GLY A 170 -1.66 -27.24 16.78
CA GLY A 170 -1.04 -26.06 16.19
C GLY A 170 -0.28 -26.37 14.90
N CYS A 171 -0.07 -25.36 14.05
CA CYS A 171 0.77 -25.44 12.85
C CYS A 171 1.81 -24.31 12.83
N ILE A 172 3.10 -24.69 12.88
CA ILE A 172 4.23 -23.74 12.87
C ILE A 172 4.34 -23.04 11.52
N ALA A 173 4.28 -23.79 10.42
CA ALA A 173 4.35 -23.27 9.06
C ALA A 173 3.35 -22.13 8.81
N ARG A 174 2.11 -22.28 9.28
CA ARG A 174 1.09 -21.25 9.15
C ARG A 174 1.25 -20.10 10.13
N GLY A 175 1.75 -20.38 11.34
CA GLY A 175 2.12 -19.36 12.31
C GLY A 175 3.20 -18.43 11.76
N SER A 176 4.31 -18.99 11.26
CA SER A 176 5.41 -18.23 10.65
C SER A 176 4.94 -17.45 9.41
N ALA A 177 4.19 -18.08 8.49
CA ALA A 177 3.58 -17.39 7.36
C ALA A 177 2.74 -16.17 7.80
N TYR A 178 1.99 -16.29 8.90
CA TYR A 178 1.18 -15.20 9.41
C TYR A 178 2.01 -14.08 10.06
N VAL A 179 2.95 -14.43 10.94
CA VAL A 179 3.75 -13.44 11.69
C VAL A 179 4.80 -12.78 10.81
N ASP A 180 5.54 -13.57 10.05
CA ASP A 180 6.73 -13.10 9.33
C ASP A 180 6.40 -12.41 8.02
N HIS A 181 5.24 -12.70 7.42
CA HIS A 181 4.84 -12.19 6.11
C HIS A 181 3.50 -11.44 6.11
N ILE A 182 2.42 -12.04 6.62
CA ILE A 182 1.09 -11.40 6.56
C ILE A 182 1.05 -10.16 7.46
N LEU A 183 1.44 -10.26 8.73
CA LEU A 183 1.48 -9.13 9.66
C LEU A 183 2.55 -8.10 9.30
N SER A 184 3.66 -8.53 8.69
CA SER A 184 4.76 -7.66 8.31
C SER A 184 4.59 -6.97 6.95
N GLY A 185 3.55 -7.35 6.19
CA GLY A 185 3.24 -6.81 4.85
C GLY A 185 4.19 -7.29 3.75
N LYS A 186 4.96 -8.35 3.97
CA LYS A 186 5.95 -8.89 3.03
C LYS A 186 5.35 -10.00 2.16
N PRO A 187 5.82 -10.19 0.90
CA PRO A 187 5.40 -11.33 0.08
C PRO A 187 5.89 -12.66 0.68
N LEU A 188 5.16 -13.74 0.41
CA LEU A 188 5.61 -15.11 0.64
C LEU A 188 6.16 -15.70 -0.64
N THR A 189 7.14 -16.59 -0.51
CA THR A 189 7.63 -17.39 -1.63
C THR A 189 6.70 -18.59 -1.84
N PHE A 190 6.16 -18.73 -3.05
CA PHE A 190 5.35 -19.86 -3.47
C PHE A 190 6.02 -20.62 -4.62
N GLU A 191 5.93 -21.94 -4.61
CA GLU A 191 6.35 -22.80 -5.72
C GLU A 191 5.12 -23.18 -6.57
N ILE A 192 5.21 -22.96 -7.87
CA ILE A 192 4.15 -23.31 -8.83
C ILE A 192 4.11 -24.83 -9.00
N GLU A 193 3.00 -25.47 -8.65
CA GLU A 193 2.82 -26.92 -8.78
C GLU A 193 2.31 -27.28 -10.18
N LYS A 194 1.27 -26.59 -10.65
CA LYS A 194 0.69 -26.83 -11.98
C LYS A 194 -0.13 -25.67 -12.51
N ARG A 195 -0.20 -25.58 -13.84
CA ARG A 195 -1.07 -24.65 -14.55
C ARG A 195 -2.50 -25.20 -14.67
N LEU A 196 -3.49 -24.33 -14.47
CA LEU A 196 -4.90 -24.56 -14.71
C LEU A 196 -5.42 -23.55 -15.73
N HIS A 197 -6.61 -23.80 -16.29
CA HIS A 197 -7.21 -22.90 -17.28
C HIS A 197 -7.42 -21.47 -16.76
N LYS A 198 -7.76 -21.31 -15.47
CA LYS A 198 -8.05 -20.00 -14.84
C LYS A 198 -6.87 -19.39 -14.06
N GLY A 199 -5.69 -20.04 -14.04
CA GLY A 199 -4.57 -19.61 -13.21
C GLY A 199 -3.59 -20.73 -12.86
N TYR A 200 -2.93 -20.62 -11.71
CA TYR A 200 -1.87 -21.54 -11.29
C TYR A 200 -2.15 -22.06 -9.89
N LEU A 201 -1.83 -23.34 -9.66
CA LEU A 201 -1.76 -23.88 -8.32
C LEU A 201 -0.35 -23.72 -7.81
N ALA A 202 -0.26 -23.22 -6.59
CA ALA A 202 0.99 -22.95 -5.92
C ALA A 202 0.93 -23.49 -4.49
N ASN A 203 2.10 -23.73 -3.90
CA ASN A 203 2.20 -24.12 -2.51
C ASN A 203 3.39 -23.44 -1.85
N THR A 204 3.36 -23.34 -0.53
CA THR A 204 4.46 -22.82 0.28
C THR A 204 4.56 -23.63 1.57
N GLU A 205 5.66 -23.44 2.30
CA GLU A 205 5.94 -24.11 3.58
C GLU A 205 5.72 -25.63 3.52
N GLY A 206 6.38 -26.30 2.58
CA GLY A 206 6.29 -27.76 2.44
C GLY A 206 4.87 -28.29 2.19
N LYS A 207 4.06 -27.56 1.40
CA LYS A 207 2.65 -27.84 1.10
C LYS A 207 1.69 -27.71 2.29
N ALA A 208 2.12 -27.10 3.40
CA ALA A 208 1.24 -26.78 4.52
C ALA A 208 0.17 -25.74 4.14
N ILE A 209 0.52 -24.84 3.22
CA ILE A 209 -0.38 -23.83 2.63
C ILE A 209 -0.49 -24.11 1.13
N LYS A 210 -1.72 -24.35 0.69
CA LYS A 210 -2.06 -24.54 -0.73
C LYS A 210 -2.74 -23.28 -1.23
N ALA A 211 -2.31 -22.80 -2.38
CA ALA A 211 -2.75 -21.54 -2.94
C ALA A 211 -3.16 -21.66 -4.40
N PHE A 212 -4.04 -20.76 -4.83
CA PHE A 212 -4.40 -20.55 -6.22
C PHE A 212 -4.09 -19.11 -6.61
N LEU A 213 -3.32 -18.95 -7.69
CA LEU A 213 -2.97 -17.68 -8.29
C LEU A 213 -3.80 -17.49 -9.57
N PRO A 214 -4.83 -16.63 -9.58
CA PRO A 214 -5.54 -16.29 -10.80
C PRO A 214 -4.58 -15.71 -11.84
N ARG A 215 -4.77 -16.04 -13.12
CA ARG A 215 -3.86 -15.58 -14.20
C ARG A 215 -3.78 -14.05 -14.26
N GLN A 216 -4.91 -13.38 -14.02
CA GLN A 216 -5.04 -11.93 -14.02
C GLN A 216 -4.27 -11.26 -12.86
N LEU A 217 -3.98 -11.99 -11.78
CA LEU A 217 -3.23 -11.49 -10.62
C LEU A 217 -1.74 -11.85 -10.68
N THR A 218 -1.25 -12.29 -11.83
CA THR A 218 0.19 -12.46 -12.07
C THR A 218 0.82 -11.12 -12.42
N SER A 219 2.13 -10.98 -12.19
CA SER A 219 2.86 -9.75 -12.56
C SER A 219 2.81 -9.44 -14.05
N ASN A 220 2.64 -10.47 -14.89
CA ASN A 220 2.39 -10.34 -16.31
C ASN A 220 1.43 -11.44 -16.80
N PRO A 221 0.14 -11.13 -17.03
CA PRO A 221 -0.87 -12.09 -17.48
C PRO A 221 -0.56 -12.76 -18.83
N LEU A 222 0.29 -12.13 -19.64
CA LEU A 222 0.70 -12.61 -20.97
C LEU A 222 1.83 -13.64 -20.91
N ILE A 223 2.55 -13.73 -19.78
CA ILE A 223 3.63 -14.69 -19.58
C ILE A 223 3.15 -15.82 -18.69
N ASP A 224 3.30 -17.05 -19.19
CA ASP A 224 2.90 -18.23 -18.43
C ASP A 224 3.96 -18.63 -17.40
N LEU A 225 3.52 -18.95 -16.19
CA LEU A 225 4.38 -19.48 -15.13
C LEU A 225 4.57 -20.99 -15.29
N ILE A 226 5.76 -21.48 -14.99
CA ILE A 226 6.18 -22.87 -15.23
C ILE A 226 6.13 -23.67 -13.91
N PRO A 227 5.72 -24.96 -13.91
CA PRO A 227 5.83 -25.83 -12.74
C PRO A 227 7.27 -25.88 -12.18
N GLY A 228 7.42 -25.80 -10.87
CA GLY A 228 8.69 -25.70 -10.15
C GLY A 228 9.25 -24.27 -10.04
N GLN A 229 8.64 -23.28 -10.70
CA GLN A 229 9.04 -21.89 -10.58
C GLN A 229 8.66 -21.33 -9.21
N THR A 230 9.62 -20.69 -8.54
CA THR A 230 9.37 -19.92 -7.32
C THR A 230 8.94 -18.50 -7.67
N ILE A 231 7.85 -18.05 -7.06
CA ILE A 231 7.30 -16.70 -7.23
C ILE A 231 7.14 -16.04 -5.86
N GLU A 232 7.21 -14.71 -5.83
CA GLU A 232 6.80 -13.92 -4.67
C GLU A 232 5.35 -13.47 -4.86
N ALA A 233 4.50 -13.77 -3.88
CA ALA A 233 3.09 -13.42 -3.92
C ALA A 233 2.54 -13.15 -2.52
N TRP A 234 1.51 -12.32 -2.46
CA TRP A 234 0.78 -11.95 -1.25
C TRP A 234 -0.50 -12.78 -1.12
N PRO A 235 -0.84 -13.26 0.09
CA PRO A 235 -2.16 -13.82 0.38
C PRO A 235 -3.26 -12.78 0.19
N ASP A 236 -4.18 -13.01 -0.76
CA ASP A 236 -5.27 -12.09 -1.11
C ASP A 236 -6.57 -12.45 -0.38
N LEU A 237 -7.05 -13.70 -0.51
CA LEU A 237 -8.24 -14.19 0.19
C LEU A 237 -7.93 -15.47 0.95
N TYR A 238 -8.22 -15.47 2.25
CA TYR A 238 -7.98 -16.61 3.13
C TYR A 238 -8.93 -16.61 4.34
N THR A 239 -9.27 -17.79 4.84
CA THR A 239 -9.97 -18.03 6.11
C THR A 239 -9.07 -17.73 7.30
N LEU A 240 -9.66 -17.62 8.50
CA LEU A 240 -8.92 -17.43 9.75
C LEU A 240 -7.79 -18.46 9.97
N LYS A 241 -7.90 -19.66 9.39
CA LYS A 241 -6.92 -20.74 9.52
C LYS A 241 -5.92 -20.86 8.37
N LEU A 242 -5.95 -19.95 7.39
CA LEU A 242 -5.10 -20.00 6.18
C LEU A 242 -5.22 -21.31 5.39
N ASP A 243 -6.40 -21.95 5.36
CA ASP A 243 -6.64 -23.18 4.58
C ASP A 243 -7.54 -23.00 3.36
N ASP A 244 -8.43 -22.01 3.34
CA ASP A 244 -9.42 -21.89 2.26
C ASP A 244 -9.75 -20.43 1.94
N ILE A 245 -10.52 -20.21 0.88
CA ILE A 245 -11.18 -18.93 0.62
C ILE A 245 -12.53 -18.85 1.36
N PRO A 246 -12.97 -17.66 1.80
CA PRO A 246 -14.31 -17.46 2.34
C PRO A 246 -15.41 -17.92 1.37
N GLY A 247 -16.33 -18.76 1.85
CA GLY A 247 -17.38 -19.38 1.03
C GLY A 247 -16.87 -20.40 -0.01
N GLY A 248 -15.64 -20.89 0.16
CA GLY A 248 -15.02 -21.91 -0.67
C GLY A 248 -15.74 -23.26 -0.63
N ASN A 249 -15.42 -24.11 -1.59
CA ASN A 249 -16.02 -25.44 -1.71
C ASN A 249 -15.15 -26.43 -0.91
N GLU A 250 -15.72 -27.12 0.10
CA GLU A 250 -14.97 -27.93 1.07
C GLU A 250 -14.03 -28.98 0.45
N LYS A 251 -14.32 -29.41 -0.79
CA LYS A 251 -13.52 -30.40 -1.53
C LYS A 251 -12.19 -29.85 -2.07
N ASN A 252 -12.00 -28.53 -2.18
CA ASN A 252 -10.83 -27.90 -2.83
C ASN A 252 -10.26 -26.74 -1.99
N ARG A 253 -9.99 -26.99 -0.70
CA ARG A 253 -9.45 -25.99 0.23
C ARG A 253 -8.11 -25.43 -0.24
N ARG A 254 -8.09 -24.13 -0.54
CA ARG A 254 -6.90 -23.37 -0.91
C ARG A 254 -7.15 -21.87 -0.73
N ILE A 255 -6.12 -21.15 -0.36
CA ILE A 255 -6.16 -19.68 -0.32
C ILE A 255 -6.00 -19.08 -1.72
N GLN A 256 -6.39 -17.83 -1.91
CA GLN A 256 -6.08 -17.06 -3.12
C GLN A 256 -4.85 -16.18 -2.89
N ILE A 257 -3.97 -16.10 -3.87
CA ILE A 257 -2.75 -15.28 -3.83
C ILE A 257 -2.67 -14.33 -5.03
N SER A 258 -1.89 -13.26 -4.89
CA SER A 258 -1.66 -12.21 -5.90
C SER A 258 -0.19 -11.83 -5.99
N MET A 259 0.35 -11.65 -7.20
CA MET A 259 1.71 -11.12 -7.43
C MET A 259 1.74 -9.59 -7.56
N LEU A 260 0.59 -8.91 -7.53
CA LEU A 260 0.45 -7.48 -7.82
C LEU A 260 0.57 -6.59 -6.56
N GLY A 261 1.06 -7.14 -5.44
CA GLY A 261 1.19 -6.43 -4.16
C GLY A 261 -0.04 -6.59 -3.25
N ASN A 262 0.15 -6.26 -1.97
CA ASN A 262 -0.94 -6.16 -1.00
C ASN A 262 -1.88 -5.03 -1.40
N ILE A 263 -3.02 -5.39 -1.96
CA ILE A 263 -4.20 -4.54 -1.93
C ILE A 263 -4.67 -4.55 -0.47
N GLU A 264 -4.69 -3.40 0.20
CA GLU A 264 -5.25 -3.33 1.55
C GLU A 264 -6.67 -3.93 1.57
N LEU A 265 -7.04 -4.59 2.67
CA LEU A 265 -8.41 -5.03 2.94
C LEU A 265 -9.35 -3.81 2.98
N GLY A 266 -9.81 -3.36 1.81
CA GLY A 266 -10.64 -2.18 1.64
C GLY A 266 -10.38 -1.33 0.39
N THR A 267 -9.40 -1.64 -0.45
CA THR A 267 -9.09 -0.84 -1.66
C THR A 267 -9.10 -1.67 -2.94
N VAL A 268 -10.26 -2.18 -3.34
CA VAL A 268 -10.42 -2.60 -4.75
C VAL A 268 -11.18 -1.51 -5.49
N GLU A 269 -10.51 -0.91 -6.46
CA GLU A 269 -11.09 -0.09 -7.51
C GLU A 269 -12.25 -0.85 -8.16
N ASN A 270 -13.45 -0.28 -8.03
CA ASN A 270 -14.69 -0.82 -8.55
C ASN A 270 -15.03 -0.16 -9.87
N SER A 271 -14.87 -0.89 -10.97
CA SER A 271 -15.23 -0.36 -12.28
C SER A 271 -15.99 -1.40 -13.11
N GLN A 272 -17.30 -1.53 -12.89
CA GLN A 272 -18.22 -2.28 -13.77
C GLN A 272 -18.76 -1.38 -14.87
N LEU A 273 -18.82 -1.84 -16.13
CA LEU A 273 -19.29 -1.02 -17.24
C LEU A 273 -20.43 -1.70 -18.01
N TYR A 274 -21.49 -0.95 -18.31
CA TYR A 274 -22.66 -1.47 -19.01
C TYR A 274 -22.46 -1.46 -20.53
N LEU A 275 -22.84 -2.55 -21.17
CA LEU A 275 -22.87 -2.73 -22.62
C LEU A 275 -24.33 -2.76 -23.08
N TYR A 276 -24.84 -1.69 -23.67
CA TYR A 276 -26.22 -1.60 -24.13
C TYR A 276 -26.41 -2.18 -25.53
N LEU A 277 -27.40 -3.07 -25.67
CA LEU A 277 -27.75 -3.78 -26.91
C LEU A 277 -29.21 -3.58 -27.29
N LYS A 278 -29.46 -3.41 -28.60
CA LYS A 278 -30.82 -3.41 -29.17
C LYS A 278 -31.28 -4.85 -29.37
N SER A 279 -32.26 -5.28 -28.57
CA SER A 279 -32.75 -6.68 -28.54
C SER A 279 -33.30 -7.22 -29.86
N LYS A 280 -33.63 -6.38 -30.85
CA LYS A 280 -34.16 -6.81 -32.15
C LYS A 280 -33.12 -7.44 -33.09
N GLU A 281 -31.83 -7.30 -32.80
CA GLU A 281 -30.73 -7.72 -33.69
C GLU A 281 -29.97 -8.96 -33.17
N LEU A 282 -30.41 -9.55 -32.05
CA LEU A 282 -29.71 -10.67 -31.41
C LEU A 282 -30.15 -12.03 -31.97
N ARG A 283 -29.22 -12.81 -32.51
CA ARG A 283 -29.45 -14.22 -32.85
C ARG A 283 -29.52 -15.07 -31.58
N GLU A 284 -30.40 -16.08 -31.52
CA GLU A 284 -30.54 -16.98 -30.35
C GLU A 284 -29.21 -17.65 -29.95
N GLN A 285 -28.36 -17.97 -30.92
CA GLN A 285 -27.05 -18.60 -30.70
C GLN A 285 -26.03 -17.71 -29.98
N TRP A 286 -26.22 -16.38 -30.00
CA TRP A 286 -25.31 -15.43 -29.36
C TRP A 286 -25.69 -15.12 -27.90
N GLN A 287 -26.89 -15.51 -27.48
CA GLN A 287 -27.38 -15.25 -26.12
C GLN A 287 -26.48 -15.90 -25.08
N THR A 288 -26.06 -17.15 -25.30
CA THR A 288 -25.15 -17.90 -24.39
C THR A 288 -23.83 -17.17 -24.15
N SER A 289 -23.27 -16.53 -25.17
CA SER A 289 -22.01 -15.79 -25.09
C SER A 289 -22.14 -14.40 -24.44
N LEU A 290 -23.37 -13.89 -24.34
CA LEU A 290 -23.70 -12.58 -23.77
C LEU A 290 -24.23 -12.68 -22.32
N TYR A 291 -24.27 -13.86 -21.71
CA TYR A 291 -24.62 -13.96 -20.28
C TYR A 291 -23.46 -13.45 -19.40
N ALA A 292 -23.81 -12.76 -18.31
CA ALA A 292 -22.85 -12.27 -17.32
C ALA A 292 -22.04 -13.40 -16.67
N ASP A 293 -22.61 -14.61 -16.60
CA ASP A 293 -22.03 -15.78 -15.94
C ASP A 293 -21.08 -16.60 -16.84
N ASP A 294 -20.92 -16.24 -18.12
CA ASP A 294 -19.93 -16.87 -18.99
C ASP A 294 -18.50 -16.55 -18.48
N PRO A 295 -17.64 -17.54 -18.21
CA PRO A 295 -16.29 -17.28 -17.69
C PRO A 295 -15.33 -16.75 -18.77
N THR A 296 -15.74 -16.71 -20.03
CA THR A 296 -14.91 -16.22 -21.14
C THR A 296 -14.72 -14.72 -21.01
N PRO A 297 -13.48 -14.20 -20.99
CA PRO A 297 -13.26 -12.77 -20.89
C PRO A 297 -13.66 -12.04 -22.17
N TRP A 298 -13.96 -10.75 -22.05
CA TRP A 298 -14.13 -9.87 -23.21
C TRP A 298 -12.75 -9.49 -23.77
N LEU A 299 -12.59 -9.62 -25.07
CA LEU A 299 -11.38 -9.24 -25.80
C LEU A 299 -11.61 -7.93 -26.53
N LEU A 300 -10.66 -7.01 -26.46
CA LEU A 300 -10.56 -5.83 -27.29
C LEU A 300 -9.74 -6.15 -28.54
N LEU A 301 -10.38 -6.10 -29.70
CA LEU A 301 -9.77 -6.47 -30.98
C LEU A 301 -9.15 -5.25 -31.68
N SER A 302 -9.93 -4.18 -31.79
CA SER A 302 -9.53 -2.95 -32.48
C SER A 302 -10.13 -1.71 -31.84
N ILE A 303 -9.41 -0.60 -31.98
CA ILE A 303 -9.77 0.71 -31.46
C ILE A 303 -9.76 1.65 -32.67
N SER A 304 -10.87 2.35 -32.91
CA SER A 304 -11.03 3.28 -34.04
C SER A 304 -11.40 4.67 -33.53
N LYS A 305 -11.30 5.69 -34.40
CA LYS A 305 -11.69 7.07 -34.05
C LYS A 305 -13.18 7.22 -33.72
N SER A 306 -14.01 6.24 -34.07
CA SER A 306 -15.48 6.29 -33.96
C SER A 306 -16.07 5.22 -33.05
N GLY A 307 -15.25 4.39 -32.39
CA GLY A 307 -15.73 3.28 -31.56
C GLY A 307 -14.68 2.19 -31.29
N ILE A 308 -15.06 1.21 -30.48
CA ILE A 308 -14.25 0.06 -30.08
C ILE A 308 -14.87 -1.25 -30.56
N THR A 309 -14.03 -2.20 -30.95
CA THR A 309 -14.47 -3.54 -31.35
C THR A 309 -14.09 -4.51 -30.26
N ILE A 310 -15.09 -5.11 -29.63
CA ILE A 310 -14.92 -6.08 -28.55
C ILE A 310 -15.51 -7.43 -28.98
N ALA A 311 -14.96 -8.53 -28.49
CA ALA A 311 -15.47 -9.85 -28.80
C ALA A 311 -15.46 -10.78 -27.59
N ARG A 312 -16.37 -11.75 -27.61
CA ARG A 312 -16.48 -12.79 -26.59
C ARG A 312 -17.04 -14.05 -27.22
N ASN A 313 -16.28 -15.14 -27.09
CA ASN A 313 -16.60 -16.45 -27.66
C ASN A 313 -16.87 -16.40 -29.18
N GLN A 314 -18.13 -16.44 -29.63
CA GLN A 314 -18.51 -16.40 -31.06
C GLN A 314 -19.06 -15.04 -31.51
N VAL A 315 -19.11 -14.06 -30.62
CA VAL A 315 -19.76 -12.76 -30.86
C VAL A 315 -18.71 -11.67 -30.91
N CYS A 316 -18.74 -10.86 -31.96
CA CYS A 316 -18.02 -9.61 -32.08
C CYS A 316 -19.02 -8.45 -32.07
N CYS A 317 -18.77 -7.46 -31.21
CA CYS A 317 -19.59 -6.27 -31.04
C CYS A 317 -18.77 -5.03 -31.40
N GLU A 318 -19.24 -4.29 -32.40
CA GLU A 318 -18.77 -2.93 -32.64
C GLU A 318 -19.55 -1.99 -31.72
N CYS A 319 -18.84 -1.19 -30.93
CA CYS A 319 -19.41 -0.39 -29.87
C CYS A 319 -18.99 1.08 -29.97
N GLN A 320 -19.93 1.98 -29.67
CA GLN A 320 -19.67 3.40 -29.45
C GLN A 320 -19.59 3.72 -27.97
N ILE A 321 -18.70 4.65 -27.62
CA ILE A 321 -18.53 5.13 -26.25
C ILE A 321 -19.53 6.25 -26.01
N ASP A 322 -20.44 6.06 -25.06
CA ASP A 322 -21.39 7.09 -24.63
C ASP A 322 -20.93 7.73 -23.32
N PHE A 323 -20.39 8.95 -23.45
CA PHE A 323 -19.87 9.74 -22.34
C PHE A 323 -20.97 10.29 -21.41
N GLU A 324 -22.17 10.58 -21.92
CA GLU A 324 -23.27 11.12 -21.11
C GLU A 324 -23.96 10.01 -20.29
N GLY A 325 -24.06 8.81 -20.88
CA GLY A 325 -24.60 7.61 -20.25
C GLY A 325 -23.60 6.80 -19.42
N ALA A 326 -22.30 7.12 -19.48
CA ALA A 326 -21.21 6.36 -18.86
C ALA A 326 -21.24 4.85 -19.21
N CYS A 327 -21.40 4.53 -20.50
CA CYS A 327 -21.61 3.16 -20.98
C CYS A 327 -21.09 2.92 -22.41
N LEU A 328 -21.10 1.67 -22.84
CA LEU A 328 -20.83 1.26 -24.23
C LEU A 328 -22.13 0.90 -24.94
N ARG A 329 -22.33 1.39 -26.17
CA ARG A 329 -23.50 1.07 -26.99
C ARG A 329 -23.09 0.23 -28.18
N VAL A 330 -23.66 -0.97 -28.31
CA VAL A 330 -23.42 -1.84 -29.46
C VAL A 330 -24.14 -1.27 -30.68
N THR A 331 -23.40 -1.03 -31.76
CA THR A 331 -23.91 -0.58 -33.06
C THR A 331 -24.08 -1.70 -34.06
N HIS A 332 -23.22 -2.73 -34.00
CA HIS A 332 -23.28 -3.86 -34.93
C HIS A 332 -22.77 -5.16 -34.29
N PHE A 333 -23.31 -6.30 -34.73
CA PHE A 333 -22.88 -7.63 -34.34
C PHE A 333 -22.31 -8.40 -35.54
N SER A 334 -21.23 -9.14 -35.33
CA SER A 334 -20.66 -10.05 -36.32
C SER A 334 -20.18 -11.36 -35.68
N ASP A 335 -20.04 -12.40 -36.50
CA ASP A 335 -19.51 -13.69 -36.05
C ASP A 335 -18.00 -13.58 -35.81
N PHE A 336 -17.54 -14.01 -34.63
CA PHE A 336 -16.13 -14.01 -34.25
C PHE A 336 -15.53 -15.42 -34.30
N GLN A 337 -14.39 -15.56 -34.98
CA GLN A 337 -13.58 -16.77 -34.93
C GLN A 337 -12.40 -16.56 -33.96
N LEU A 338 -12.23 -17.50 -33.02
CA LEU A 338 -11.30 -17.42 -31.88
C LEU A 338 -9.79 -17.31 -32.24
N ASN A 339 -9.44 -17.26 -33.53
CA ASN A 339 -8.08 -17.21 -34.03
C ASN A 339 -7.52 -15.77 -34.16
N ALA A 340 -8.26 -14.74 -33.74
CA ALA A 340 -7.79 -13.35 -33.81
C ALA A 340 -7.09 -12.90 -32.51
N GLU A 341 -5.97 -12.19 -32.65
CA GLU A 341 -5.24 -11.58 -31.53
C GLU A 341 -6.02 -10.38 -30.96
N GLY A 342 -6.22 -10.36 -29.63
CA GLY A 342 -6.94 -9.29 -28.92
C GLY A 342 -6.51 -9.18 -27.45
N TYR A 343 -6.75 -8.02 -26.83
CA TYR A 343 -6.37 -7.77 -25.43
C TYR A 343 -7.54 -8.07 -24.50
N GLU A 344 -7.30 -8.84 -23.45
CA GLU A 344 -8.30 -9.12 -22.42
C GLU A 344 -8.67 -7.84 -21.65
N LEU A 345 -9.96 -7.50 -21.57
CA LEU A 345 -10.45 -6.34 -20.84
C LEU A 345 -10.39 -6.59 -19.32
N PRO A 346 -9.84 -5.64 -18.52
CA PRO A 346 -9.66 -5.82 -17.08
C PRO A 346 -10.92 -5.55 -16.26
N PHE A 347 -12.03 -5.16 -16.89
CA PHE A 347 -13.32 -4.89 -16.25
C PHE A 347 -14.41 -5.83 -16.81
N THR A 348 -15.43 -6.07 -16.00
CA THR A 348 -16.58 -6.88 -16.42
C THR A 348 -17.59 -6.02 -17.17
N LEU A 349 -17.86 -6.39 -18.43
CA LEU A 349 -18.94 -5.78 -19.21
C LEU A 349 -20.26 -6.48 -18.93
N ILE A 350 -21.28 -5.71 -18.54
CA ILE A 350 -22.63 -6.21 -18.23
C ILE A 350 -23.56 -5.88 -19.41
N PRO A 351 -24.02 -6.88 -20.16
CA PRO A 351 -24.97 -6.67 -21.26
C PRO A 351 -26.33 -6.22 -20.71
N ALA A 352 -26.83 -5.09 -21.20
CA ALA A 352 -28.10 -4.50 -20.79
C ALA A 352 -28.96 -4.17 -22.02
N ASP A 353 -30.27 -4.42 -21.93
CA ASP A 353 -31.20 -4.03 -23.00
C ASP A 353 -31.39 -2.50 -23.00
N VAL A 354 -31.41 -1.87 -24.17
CA VAL A 354 -31.69 -0.43 -24.34
C VAL A 354 -33.02 -0.01 -23.67
N ARG A 355 -33.98 -0.92 -23.48
CA ARG A 355 -35.23 -0.63 -22.74
C ARG A 355 -35.02 -0.37 -21.24
N LEU A 356 -33.91 -0.82 -20.66
CA LEU A 356 -33.55 -0.63 -19.24
C LEU A 356 -32.86 0.72 -18.98
N GLU A 357 -32.66 1.53 -20.02
CA GLU A 357 -31.97 2.83 -19.97
C GLU A 357 -32.67 3.87 -19.05
N THR A 358 -33.90 3.60 -18.62
CA THR A 358 -34.70 4.52 -17.79
C THR A 358 -34.43 4.46 -16.28
N GLN A 359 -33.50 3.64 -15.78
CA GLN A 359 -33.14 3.61 -14.36
C GLN A 359 -31.62 3.47 -14.13
N LEU A 360 -30.99 4.53 -13.60
CA LEU A 360 -29.81 4.58 -12.69
C LEU A 360 -28.54 3.73 -12.95
N LEU A 361 -28.42 2.97 -14.02
CA LEU A 361 -27.26 2.12 -14.32
C LEU A 361 -26.19 2.93 -15.08
N ARG A 362 -25.42 3.74 -14.34
CA ARG A 362 -24.25 4.49 -14.85
C ARG A 362 -23.03 4.16 -14.03
N SER A 363 -21.86 4.09 -14.67
CA SER A 363 -20.59 3.86 -13.99
C SER A 363 -19.49 4.73 -14.60
N PRO A 364 -19.45 6.03 -14.21
CA PRO A 364 -18.46 6.97 -14.73
C PRO A 364 -17.02 6.53 -14.48
N ASP A 365 -16.73 6.06 -13.27
CA ASP A 365 -15.41 5.58 -12.85
C ASP A 365 -14.94 4.38 -13.68
N ALA A 366 -15.87 3.50 -14.10
CA ALA A 366 -15.55 2.39 -14.97
C ALA A 366 -15.32 2.78 -16.42
N LEU A 367 -16.03 3.81 -16.89
CA LEU A 367 -15.79 4.36 -18.21
C LEU A 367 -14.42 5.03 -18.26
N GLU A 368 -14.04 5.78 -17.21
CA GLU A 368 -12.71 6.37 -17.07
C GLU A 368 -11.62 5.30 -17.01
N ALA A 369 -11.81 4.22 -16.24
CA ALA A 369 -10.89 3.09 -16.19
C ALA A 369 -10.76 2.36 -17.54
N LEU A 370 -11.86 2.18 -18.29
CA LEU A 370 -11.83 1.66 -19.66
C LEU A 370 -11.02 2.58 -20.58
N ILE A 371 -11.24 3.89 -20.51
CA ILE A 371 -10.52 4.87 -21.33
C ILE A 371 -9.02 4.83 -20.99
N GLY A 372 -8.66 4.75 -19.70
CA GLY A 372 -7.28 4.55 -19.24
C GLY A 372 -6.67 3.25 -19.78
N PHE A 373 -7.41 2.14 -19.73
CA PHE A 373 -6.97 0.87 -20.30
C PHE A 373 -6.79 0.92 -21.82
N ILE A 374 -7.73 1.52 -22.56
CA ILE A 374 -7.64 1.73 -24.01
C ILE A 374 -6.38 2.54 -24.33
N ASN A 375 -6.14 3.63 -23.61
CA ASN A 375 -4.96 4.48 -23.79
C ASN A 375 -3.67 3.68 -23.54
N ASN A 376 -3.63 2.87 -22.47
CA ASN A 376 -2.51 1.98 -22.17
C ASN A 376 -2.28 0.92 -23.27
N VAL A 377 -3.34 0.30 -23.79
CA VAL A 377 -3.25 -0.69 -24.88
C VAL A 377 -2.81 -0.03 -26.19
N THR A 378 -3.29 1.18 -26.51
CA THR A 378 -2.82 1.94 -27.68
C THR A 378 -1.36 2.35 -27.54
N SER A 379 -0.93 2.72 -26.33
CA SER A 379 0.46 3.05 -26.01
C SER A 379 1.37 1.81 -26.13
N HIS A 380 0.90 0.63 -25.67
CA HIS A 380 1.61 -0.64 -25.79
C HIS A 380 1.77 -1.18 -27.22
N ARG A 381 0.83 -0.90 -28.13
CA ARG A 381 0.96 -1.31 -29.55
C ARG A 381 2.10 -0.60 -30.28
N GLN A 382 2.61 0.51 -29.77
CA GLN A 382 3.56 1.34 -30.52
C GLN A 382 5.04 1.21 -30.12
N ASP A 383 5.44 0.71 -28.94
CA ASP A 383 6.79 1.11 -28.50
C ASP A 383 7.57 0.21 -27.50
N ASN A 384 8.33 -0.76 -28.03
CA ASN A 384 9.42 -1.41 -27.28
C ASN A 384 10.55 -0.42 -26.90
N ALA A 385 10.70 0.69 -27.64
CA ALA A 385 11.74 1.69 -27.38
C ALA A 385 11.33 2.66 -26.26
N ALA A 386 10.05 3.08 -26.19
CA ALA A 386 9.57 3.90 -25.09
C ALA A 386 9.61 3.18 -23.73
N ARG A 387 9.39 1.86 -23.68
CA ARG A 387 9.49 1.07 -22.43
C ARG A 387 10.93 0.98 -21.90
N LEU A 388 11.91 0.83 -22.79
CA LEU A 388 13.34 0.89 -22.46
C LEU A 388 13.74 2.30 -22.01
N ALA A 389 13.19 3.35 -22.66
CA ALA A 389 13.40 4.73 -22.26
C ALA A 389 12.79 5.02 -20.88
N GLN A 390 11.59 4.51 -20.58
CA GLN A 390 10.93 4.62 -19.28
C GLN A 390 11.72 3.95 -18.17
N THR A 391 12.16 2.70 -18.39
CA THR A 391 12.95 1.98 -17.39
C THR A 391 14.28 2.69 -17.14
N ARG A 392 14.94 3.19 -18.19
CA ARG A 392 16.19 3.97 -18.06
C ARG A 392 15.98 5.30 -17.35
N LEU A 393 14.92 6.05 -17.69
CA LEU A 393 14.62 7.33 -17.07
C LEU A 393 14.32 7.15 -15.58
N LEU A 394 13.47 6.19 -15.23
CA LEU A 394 13.12 5.92 -13.83
C LEU A 394 14.33 5.42 -13.02
N ALA A 395 15.16 4.55 -13.60
CA ALA A 395 16.40 4.10 -12.96
C ALA A 395 17.37 5.27 -12.73
N GLN A 396 17.58 6.12 -13.74
CA GLN A 396 18.44 7.30 -13.62
C GLN A 396 17.93 8.30 -12.57
N TRP A 397 16.63 8.55 -12.50
CA TRP A 397 16.06 9.44 -11.48
C TRP A 397 16.11 8.83 -10.08
N GLY A 398 15.91 7.51 -9.96
CA GLY A 398 16.13 6.77 -8.72
C GLY A 398 17.58 6.91 -8.23
N GLU A 399 18.55 6.71 -9.12
CA GLU A 399 19.98 6.90 -8.82
C GLU A 399 20.30 8.33 -8.37
N VAL A 400 19.69 9.34 -8.99
CA VAL A 400 19.86 10.75 -8.60
C VAL A 400 19.30 11.01 -7.20
N LEU A 401 18.10 10.50 -6.90
CA LEU A 401 17.50 10.66 -5.57
C LEU A 401 18.30 9.94 -4.50
N ASP A 402 18.78 8.73 -4.79
CA ASP A 402 19.61 7.97 -3.87
C ASP A 402 20.97 8.65 -3.66
N TYR A 403 21.58 9.20 -4.71
CA TYR A 403 22.79 10.00 -4.61
C TYR A 403 22.56 11.27 -3.75
N GLN A 404 21.49 12.02 -3.99
CA GLN A 404 21.16 13.20 -3.19
C GLN A 404 20.89 12.83 -1.73
N GLN A 405 20.25 11.70 -1.49
CA GLN A 405 20.02 11.19 -0.15
C GLN A 405 21.32 10.79 0.54
N GLN A 406 22.27 10.17 -0.18
CA GLN A 406 23.60 9.85 0.32
C GLN A 406 24.40 11.10 0.66
N GLN A 407 24.26 12.20 -0.08
CA GLN A 407 24.89 13.49 0.29
C GLN A 407 24.33 14.07 1.60
N ASN A 408 23.15 13.63 2.01
CA ASN A 408 22.52 13.97 3.29
C ASN A 408 22.84 12.95 4.41
N GLU A 409 23.72 11.97 4.14
CA GLU A 409 24.26 11.04 5.13
C GLU A 409 25.69 11.44 5.50
N PHE A 410 25.91 11.76 6.77
CA PHE A 410 27.24 12.07 7.29
C PHE A 410 27.70 10.94 8.18
N HIS A 411 28.88 10.38 7.89
CA HIS A 411 29.46 9.29 8.67
C HIS A 411 30.71 9.74 9.42
N LEU A 412 30.85 9.25 10.63
CA LEU A 412 31.98 9.52 11.49
C LEU A 412 32.48 8.20 12.06
N LEU A 413 33.75 7.87 11.79
CA LEU A 413 34.38 6.63 12.23
C LEU A 413 35.16 6.88 13.51
N GLY A 414 35.09 5.93 14.42
CA GLY A 414 35.75 6.05 15.71
C GLY A 414 35.81 4.75 16.49
N THR A 415 36.36 4.87 17.69
CA THR A 415 36.49 3.76 18.64
C THR A 415 35.74 4.08 19.92
N ILE A 416 35.60 3.06 20.76
CA ILE A 416 35.04 3.22 22.09
C ILE A 416 36.15 3.64 23.05
N ASP A 417 35.94 4.75 23.75
CA ASP A 417 36.84 5.28 24.77
C ASP A 417 36.49 4.74 26.16
N ASP A 418 35.19 4.72 26.48
CA ASP A 418 34.67 4.21 27.74
C ASP A 418 33.27 3.61 27.55
N ILE A 419 32.94 2.62 28.38
CA ILE A 419 31.63 1.97 28.42
C ILE A 419 31.17 1.92 29.87
N SER A 420 30.03 2.54 30.15
CA SER A 420 29.36 2.44 31.43
C SER A 420 27.94 1.93 31.26
N GLN A 421 27.40 1.32 32.31
CA GLN A 421 26.02 0.84 32.32
C GLN A 421 25.26 1.57 33.44
N GLU A 422 24.20 2.27 33.07
CA GLU A 422 23.30 2.96 33.99
C GLU A 422 21.91 2.35 33.87
N GLY A 423 21.55 1.50 34.84
CA GLY A 423 20.29 0.75 34.83
C GLY A 423 20.17 -0.19 33.61
N TYR A 424 19.14 0.03 32.80
CA TYR A 424 18.86 -0.76 31.59
C TYR A 424 19.55 -0.23 30.32
N ASN A 425 20.32 0.87 30.42
CA ASN A 425 20.99 1.49 29.29
C ASN A 425 22.51 1.31 29.38
N VAL A 426 23.13 1.20 28.21
CA VAL A 426 24.58 1.26 28.04
C VAL A 426 24.92 2.63 27.48
N ILE A 427 25.91 3.26 28.09
CA ILE A 427 26.47 4.54 27.71
C ILE A 427 27.86 4.27 27.12
N ILE A 428 28.07 4.74 25.90
CA ILE A 428 29.31 4.56 25.15
C ILE A 428 29.89 5.94 24.88
N VAL A 429 31.10 6.17 25.37
CA VAL A 429 31.88 7.36 25.00
C VAL A 429 32.58 7.06 23.69
N PHE A 430 32.11 7.69 22.63
CA PHE A 430 32.63 7.54 21.28
C PHE A 430 33.73 8.58 21.02
N ARG A 431 34.88 8.11 20.55
CA ARG A 431 36.02 8.94 20.15
C ARG A 431 36.24 8.86 18.65
N SER A 432 36.18 10.02 17.98
CA SER A 432 36.51 10.15 16.55
C SER A 432 37.97 9.79 16.28
N GLY A 433 38.26 9.18 15.13
CA GLY A 433 39.64 8.96 14.67
C GLY A 433 40.38 10.29 14.44
N ALA A 434 41.69 10.32 14.76
CA ALA A 434 42.53 11.53 14.71
C ALA A 434 42.65 12.14 13.29
N ASP A 435 42.54 11.32 12.25
CA ASP A 435 42.62 11.76 10.84
C ASP A 435 41.31 12.35 10.28
N GLN A 436 40.24 12.44 11.09
CA GLN A 436 38.90 12.86 10.65
C GLN A 436 38.43 14.22 11.21
N SER A 437 39.33 15.10 11.65
CA SER A 437 38.97 16.39 12.28
C SER A 437 37.99 17.22 11.44
N THR A 438 38.19 17.31 10.12
CA THR A 438 37.30 18.04 9.20
C THR A 438 35.92 17.39 9.05
N ALA A 439 35.85 16.05 9.02
CA ALA A 439 34.58 15.32 8.94
C ALA A 439 33.81 15.38 10.28
N ALA A 440 34.53 15.35 11.40
CA ALA A 440 33.98 15.55 12.72
C ALA A 440 33.41 16.96 12.89
N ASP A 441 34.11 17.99 12.45
CA ASP A 441 33.63 19.38 12.49
C ASP A 441 32.38 19.59 11.62
N ALA A 442 32.35 18.98 10.43
CA ALA A 442 31.17 19.01 9.56
C ALA A 442 29.98 18.30 10.21
N PHE A 443 30.17 17.09 10.72
CA PHE A 443 29.15 16.32 11.43
C PHE A 443 28.61 17.11 12.64
N LEU A 444 29.50 17.69 13.45
CA LEU A 444 29.15 18.52 14.62
C LEU A 444 28.30 19.72 14.24
N LYS A 445 28.67 20.42 13.16
CA LYS A 445 27.91 21.56 12.65
C LYS A 445 26.48 21.15 12.29
N TYR A 446 26.31 20.11 11.47
CA TYR A 446 24.99 19.63 11.06
C TYR A 446 24.18 19.08 12.23
N PHE A 447 24.81 18.31 13.13
CA PHE A 447 24.16 17.78 14.33
C PHE A 447 23.62 18.91 15.23
N ARG A 448 24.42 19.96 15.47
CA ARG A 448 23.98 21.14 16.23
C ARG A 448 22.89 21.93 15.52
N ASP A 449 22.94 22.04 14.20
CA ASP A 449 21.91 22.74 13.42
C ASP A 449 20.57 21.98 13.46
N VAL A 450 20.59 20.64 13.43
CA VAL A 450 19.38 19.82 13.66
C VAL A 450 18.83 20.03 15.07
N LEU A 451 19.69 20.04 16.10
CA LEU A 451 19.25 20.30 17.48
C LEU A 451 18.61 21.70 17.65
N LYS A 452 19.18 22.74 17.02
CA LYS A 452 18.61 24.10 17.02
C LYS A 452 17.24 24.15 16.34
N SER A 453 17.00 23.30 15.36
CA SER A 453 15.72 23.23 14.64
C SER A 453 14.60 22.56 15.44
N LYS A 454 14.84 22.18 16.71
CA LYS A 454 13.91 21.47 17.62
C LYS A 454 13.52 20.05 17.14
N PHE A 455 14.29 19.48 16.22
CA PHE A 455 14.13 18.09 15.78
C PHE A 455 15.14 17.19 16.47
N THR A 456 14.74 15.93 16.71
CA THR A 456 15.65 14.90 17.22
C THR A 456 16.53 14.40 16.07
N PRO A 457 17.86 14.50 16.16
CA PRO A 457 18.76 14.00 15.12
C PRO A 457 18.59 12.49 14.97
N GLN A 458 18.33 12.03 13.74
CA GLN A 458 18.24 10.61 13.44
C GLN A 458 19.66 10.07 13.22
N CYS A 459 20.23 9.53 14.29
CA CYS A 459 21.53 8.90 14.25
C CYS A 459 21.41 7.38 14.05
N ARG A 460 22.40 6.78 13.40
CA ARG A 460 22.57 5.33 13.30
C ARG A 460 23.92 4.93 13.85
N LEU A 461 23.95 3.84 14.61
CA LEU A 461 25.17 3.27 15.15
C LEU A 461 25.41 1.89 14.53
N ALA A 462 26.48 1.80 13.75
CA ALA A 462 26.96 0.55 13.20
C ALA A 462 28.36 0.21 13.75
N TYR A 463 28.67 -1.07 13.82
CA TYR A 463 30.01 -1.56 14.16
C TYR A 463 30.54 -2.48 13.07
N TRP A 464 31.86 -2.53 12.93
CA TRP A 464 32.52 -3.43 11.99
C TRP A 464 32.61 -4.83 12.63
N GLY A 465 31.98 -5.82 12.00
CA GLY A 465 31.92 -7.17 12.55
C GLY A 465 31.61 -8.25 11.52
N GLU A 466 31.76 -9.50 11.92
CA GLU A 466 31.47 -10.67 11.10
C GLU A 466 29.95 -10.91 11.07
N GLY A 467 29.34 -10.76 9.90
CA GLY A 467 27.89 -10.97 9.73
C GLY A 467 27.54 -12.41 9.37
N THR A 468 28.32 -13.00 8.47
CA THR A 468 28.31 -14.41 8.09
C THR A 468 29.73 -14.96 8.22
N PRO A 469 29.92 -16.27 8.43
CA PRO A 469 31.26 -16.84 8.54
C PRO A 469 32.15 -16.39 7.36
N GLU A 470 33.31 -15.80 7.67
CA GLU A 470 34.31 -15.26 6.74
C GLU A 470 33.95 -13.96 5.98
N GLN A 471 32.83 -13.28 6.30
CA GLN A 471 32.48 -11.97 5.71
C GLN A 471 32.28 -10.87 6.76
N PHE A 472 33.11 -9.83 6.67
CA PHE A 472 33.06 -8.65 7.53
C PHE A 472 32.28 -7.51 6.87
N ASN A 473 31.22 -7.04 7.53
CA ASN A 473 30.35 -5.99 7.05
C ASN A 473 30.07 -4.98 8.19
N TRP A 474 29.51 -3.81 7.85
CA TRP A 474 28.95 -2.90 8.86
C TRP A 474 27.63 -3.45 9.40
N LEU A 475 27.59 -3.83 10.67
CA LEU A 475 26.41 -4.36 11.36
C LEU A 475 25.76 -3.24 12.18
N GLU A 476 24.44 -3.06 12.03
CA GLU A 476 23.69 -2.10 12.86
C GLU A 476 23.33 -2.71 14.21
N SER A 477 23.51 -1.94 15.28
CA SER A 477 23.15 -2.35 16.65
C SER A 477 21.65 -2.31 16.93
N LEU A 478 20.88 -1.57 16.13
CA LEU A 478 19.45 -1.35 16.29
C LEU A 478 18.73 -1.54 14.96
N ALA A 479 17.55 -2.16 14.97
CA ALA A 479 16.71 -2.27 13.79
C ALA A 479 16.14 -0.90 13.37
N SER A 480 15.71 -0.76 12.10
CA SER A 480 15.24 0.53 11.53
C SER A 480 14.18 1.25 12.37
N TYR A 481 13.24 0.52 12.98
CA TYR A 481 12.17 1.07 13.82
C TYR A 481 12.64 1.41 15.26
N GLU A 482 13.76 0.83 15.70
CA GLU A 482 14.33 1.02 17.04
C GLU A 482 15.35 2.15 17.09
N ARG A 483 15.76 2.70 15.95
CA ARG A 483 16.78 3.78 15.83
C ARG A 483 16.49 5.02 16.69
N ARG A 484 15.22 5.28 17.04
CA ARG A 484 14.82 6.36 17.95
C ARG A 484 15.27 6.15 19.40
N GLN A 485 15.61 4.93 19.78
CA GLN A 485 16.11 4.59 21.12
C GLN A 485 17.60 4.91 21.29
N LEU A 486 18.31 5.25 20.19
CA LEU A 486 19.66 5.78 20.26
C LEU A 486 19.61 7.27 20.58
N SER A 487 20.01 7.63 21.79
CA SER A 487 20.27 9.03 22.13
C SER A 487 21.75 9.36 21.93
N VAL A 488 22.02 10.45 21.24
CA VAL A 488 23.36 10.96 21.00
C VAL A 488 23.45 12.34 21.63
N SER A 489 24.45 12.56 22.46
CA SER A 489 24.79 13.87 23.02
C SER A 489 26.24 14.20 22.75
N GLU A 490 26.57 15.49 22.64
CA GLU A 490 27.93 15.94 22.40
C GLU A 490 28.38 16.88 23.53
N GLN A 491 29.56 16.61 24.08
CA GLN A 491 30.24 17.47 25.05
C GLN A 491 31.73 17.58 24.70
N GLY A 492 32.19 18.78 24.38
CA GLY A 492 33.62 19.06 24.20
C GLY A 492 34.29 18.29 23.05
N GLY A 493 33.56 17.91 22.00
CA GLY A 493 34.07 17.13 20.86
C GLY A 493 34.04 15.60 21.06
N GLN A 494 33.54 15.12 22.20
CA GLN A 494 33.22 13.70 22.40
C GLN A 494 31.71 13.46 22.25
N PHE A 495 31.36 12.34 21.61
CA PHE A 495 29.97 11.92 21.49
C PHE A 495 29.67 10.86 22.54
N THR A 496 28.62 11.07 23.31
CA THR A 496 28.07 10.06 24.22
C THR A 496 26.86 9.43 23.56
N LEU A 497 26.91 8.12 23.37
CA LEU A 497 25.85 7.31 22.76
C LEU A 497 25.17 6.52 23.88
N CYS A 498 23.85 6.60 23.97
CA CYS A 498 23.08 5.82 24.93
C CYS A 498 22.00 5.01 24.22
N LEU A 499 22.00 3.70 24.48
CA LEU A 499 21.10 2.71 23.90
C LEU A 499 20.80 1.57 24.91
N PRO A 500 19.70 0.82 24.76
CA PRO A 500 19.35 -0.26 25.69
C PRO A 500 20.40 -1.39 25.74
N ALA A 501 20.77 -1.83 26.94
CA ALA A 501 21.82 -2.83 27.16
C ALA A 501 21.57 -4.16 26.44
N VAL A 502 20.31 -4.60 26.41
CA VAL A 502 19.89 -5.85 25.75
C VAL A 502 20.19 -5.81 24.25
N LYS A 503 20.03 -4.64 23.62
CA LYS A 503 20.24 -4.44 22.19
C LYS A 503 21.71 -4.23 21.84
N ALA A 504 22.48 -3.66 22.76
CA ALA A 504 23.92 -3.52 22.63
C ALA A 504 24.68 -4.85 22.82
N LYS A 505 24.04 -5.93 23.30
CA LYS A 505 24.70 -7.18 23.71
C LYS A 505 25.63 -7.78 22.64
N THR A 506 25.15 -7.90 21.40
CA THR A 506 25.94 -8.49 20.29
C THR A 506 27.11 -7.61 19.90
N MET A 507 26.89 -6.29 19.87
CA MET A 507 27.93 -5.30 19.59
C MET A 507 29.01 -5.29 20.69
N LEU A 508 28.60 -5.32 21.96
CA LEU A 508 29.51 -5.38 23.11
C LEU A 508 30.29 -6.70 23.14
N ALA A 509 29.64 -7.83 22.83
CA ALA A 509 30.33 -9.12 22.71
C ALA A 509 31.42 -9.08 21.63
N ALA A 510 31.13 -8.46 20.47
CA ALA A 510 32.11 -8.27 19.40
C ALA A 510 33.26 -7.33 19.83
N TYR A 511 32.96 -6.27 20.58
CA TYR A 511 33.97 -5.38 21.15
C TYR A 511 34.89 -6.10 22.14
N TYR A 512 34.35 -6.87 23.08
CA TYR A 512 35.16 -7.58 24.07
C TYR A 512 35.98 -8.73 23.46
N ALA A 513 35.55 -9.29 22.33
CA ALA A 513 36.28 -10.32 21.62
C ALA A 513 37.56 -9.78 20.96
N ASP A 514 37.49 -8.62 20.31
CA ASP A 514 38.66 -7.95 19.71
C ASP A 514 38.56 -6.41 19.80
N PRO A 515 38.96 -5.81 20.93
CA PRO A 515 38.87 -4.37 21.14
C PRO A 515 39.74 -3.55 20.17
N GLN A 516 40.80 -4.15 19.63
CA GLN A 516 41.77 -3.43 18.78
C GLN A 516 41.30 -3.30 17.33
N ARG A 517 40.48 -4.25 16.84
CA ARG A 517 39.92 -4.22 15.48
C ARG A 517 38.47 -3.73 15.41
N PHE A 518 37.88 -3.45 16.56
CA PHE A 518 36.51 -2.96 16.65
C PHE A 518 36.40 -1.49 16.24
N LEU A 519 35.65 -1.24 15.16
CA LEU A 519 35.38 0.11 14.66
C LEU A 519 33.89 0.43 14.79
N LEU A 520 33.60 1.63 15.24
CA LEU A 520 32.25 2.20 15.25
C LEU A 520 32.08 3.21 14.12
N ARG A 521 30.89 3.21 13.53
CA ARG A 521 30.42 4.20 12.58
C ARG A 521 29.15 4.86 13.12
N LEU A 522 29.28 6.11 13.52
CA LEU A 522 28.16 6.97 13.85
C LEU A 522 27.72 7.70 12.57
N SER A 523 26.45 7.56 12.20
CA SER A 523 25.90 8.21 10.99
C SER A 523 24.78 9.16 11.36
N LEU A 524 24.75 10.35 10.77
CA LEU A 524 23.66 11.32 10.88
C LEU A 524 22.91 11.34 9.56
N TYR A 525 21.60 11.11 9.63
CA TYR A 525 20.71 11.16 8.47
C TYR A 525 19.87 12.44 8.53
N LEU A 526 20.05 13.31 7.53
CA LEU A 526 19.19 14.48 7.36
C LEU A 526 18.00 14.10 6.49
N VAL A 527 16.80 14.20 7.06
CA VAL A 527 15.55 14.05 6.30
C VAL A 527 15.31 15.35 5.53
N ASP A 528 15.28 15.26 4.20
CA ASP A 528 14.95 16.38 3.34
C ASP A 528 13.54 16.20 2.76
N ALA A 529 12.60 17.00 3.25
CA ALA A 529 11.22 17.00 2.77
C ALA A 529 11.08 17.35 1.27
N SER A 530 12.12 17.91 0.63
CA SER A 530 12.19 18.05 -0.82
C SER A 530 12.41 16.71 -1.50
N LEU A 531 13.30 15.86 -0.97
CA LEU A 531 13.57 14.53 -1.50
C LEU A 531 12.37 13.61 -1.33
N ASP A 532 11.71 13.64 -0.16
CA ASP A 532 10.50 12.84 0.07
C ASP A 532 9.41 13.19 -0.95
N ARG A 533 9.15 14.49 -1.18
CA ARG A 533 8.17 14.94 -2.19
C ARG A 533 8.54 14.54 -3.61
N GLN A 534 9.83 14.53 -3.95
CA GLN A 534 10.28 14.06 -5.26
C GLN A 534 10.11 12.55 -5.42
N ARG A 535 10.38 11.77 -4.36
CA ARG A 535 10.16 10.33 -4.33
C ARG A 535 8.67 9.99 -4.45
N ASP A 536 7.81 10.67 -3.70
CA ASP A 536 6.36 10.52 -3.80
C ASP A 536 5.85 10.85 -5.22
N ALA A 537 6.35 11.93 -5.83
CA ALA A 537 5.98 12.31 -7.20
C ALA A 537 6.46 11.27 -8.23
N LEU A 538 7.66 10.70 -8.03
CA LEU A 538 8.21 9.65 -8.90
C LEU A 538 7.42 8.34 -8.75
N ASP A 539 7.03 7.98 -7.53
CA ASP A 539 6.19 6.80 -7.27
C ASP A 539 4.78 6.99 -7.87
N ALA A 540 4.19 8.17 -7.74
CA ALA A 540 2.93 8.52 -8.40
C ALA A 540 3.05 8.44 -9.94
N PHE A 541 4.15 8.93 -10.50
CA PHE A 541 4.45 8.83 -11.92
C PHE A 541 4.66 7.36 -12.37
N ARG A 542 5.33 6.54 -11.54
CA ARG A 542 5.55 5.11 -11.82
C ARG A 542 4.23 4.35 -11.85
N ASN A 543 3.38 4.58 -10.84
CA ASN A 543 2.16 3.83 -10.57
C ASN A 543 0.90 4.40 -11.28
N ASP A 544 1.06 5.28 -12.27
CA ASP A 544 -0.05 5.85 -13.07
C ASP A 544 -1.08 6.66 -12.25
N LEU A 545 -0.64 7.25 -11.14
CA LEU A 545 -1.50 8.07 -10.26
C LEU A 545 -1.58 9.54 -10.70
N LEU A 546 -1.27 9.85 -11.96
CA LEU A 546 -1.31 11.21 -12.51
C LEU A 546 -2.74 11.57 -12.93
N VAL A 547 -3.16 12.80 -12.65
CA VAL A 547 -4.49 13.31 -13.05
C VAL A 547 -4.64 13.36 -14.57
N GLU A 548 -3.58 13.66 -15.31
CA GLU A 548 -3.55 13.62 -16.77
C GLU A 548 -2.53 12.55 -17.23
N PRO A 549 -2.99 11.34 -17.61
CA PRO A 549 -2.11 10.24 -18.00
C PRO A 549 -1.23 10.57 -19.21
N ARG A 550 -1.71 11.40 -20.15
CA ARG A 550 -0.98 11.73 -21.39
C ARG A 550 0.35 12.43 -21.13
N ILE A 551 0.47 13.17 -20.01
CA ILE A 551 1.72 13.80 -19.63
C ILE A 551 2.83 12.75 -19.43
N LYS A 552 2.48 11.56 -18.93
CA LYS A 552 3.42 10.44 -18.80
C LYS A 552 3.95 10.04 -20.18
N ASP A 553 3.06 9.80 -21.13
CA ASP A 553 3.44 9.42 -22.50
C ASP A 553 4.32 10.48 -23.16
N ILE A 554 3.96 11.76 -23.01
CA ILE A 554 4.72 12.89 -23.55
C ILE A 554 6.12 12.96 -22.94
N LEU A 555 6.27 12.74 -21.63
CA LEU A 555 7.57 12.79 -20.96
C LEU A 555 8.45 11.57 -21.27
N LEU A 556 7.84 10.40 -21.48
CA LEU A 556 8.55 9.15 -21.77
C LEU A 556 8.96 9.03 -23.24
N ALA A 557 8.10 9.49 -24.15
CA ALA A 557 8.34 9.47 -25.59
C ALA A 557 7.98 10.83 -26.23
N PRO A 558 8.74 11.91 -25.93
CA PRO A 558 8.43 13.24 -26.46
C PRO A 558 8.36 13.30 -27.98
N ALA A 559 9.15 12.47 -28.67
CA ALA A 559 9.17 12.38 -30.12
C ALA A 559 7.89 11.77 -30.73
N SER A 560 7.10 11.04 -29.94
CA SER A 560 5.84 10.42 -30.37
C SER A 560 4.63 11.34 -30.17
N TYR A 561 4.78 12.42 -29.40
CA TYR A 561 3.68 13.33 -29.10
C TYR A 561 3.27 14.13 -30.34
N SER A 562 1.99 14.03 -30.68
CA SER A 562 1.35 14.89 -31.68
C SER A 562 0.59 16.00 -30.97
N ALA A 563 0.93 17.26 -31.28
CA ALA A 563 0.32 18.43 -30.68
C ALA A 563 -1.21 18.42 -30.87
N GLU A 564 -1.95 18.47 -29.77
CA GLU A 564 -3.40 18.66 -29.76
C GLU A 564 -3.73 20.09 -29.38
N GLN A 565 -4.66 20.68 -30.11
CA GLN A 565 -5.01 22.08 -29.96
C GLN A 565 -6.33 22.23 -29.19
N ASP A 566 -6.41 23.21 -28.29
CA ASP A 566 -7.62 23.58 -27.58
C ASP A 566 -8.55 24.38 -28.51
N SER A 567 -9.76 23.84 -28.73
CA SER A 567 -10.74 24.42 -29.65
C SER A 567 -11.21 25.81 -29.24
N PHE A 568 -11.29 26.10 -27.94
CA PHE A 568 -11.68 27.41 -27.44
C PHE A 568 -10.60 28.45 -27.74
N TRP A 569 -9.34 28.12 -27.45
CA TRP A 569 -8.23 29.06 -27.69
C TRP A 569 -7.96 29.27 -29.18
N GLN A 570 -8.16 28.25 -30.02
CA GLN A 570 -8.13 28.41 -31.47
C GLN A 570 -9.22 29.36 -31.99
N ALA A 571 -10.45 29.22 -31.49
CA ALA A 571 -11.54 30.13 -31.85
C ALA A 571 -11.19 31.56 -31.41
N ARG A 572 -10.67 31.72 -30.18
CA ARG A 572 -10.24 33.00 -29.65
C ARG A 572 -9.10 33.63 -30.45
N GLN A 573 -8.12 32.85 -30.89
CA GLN A 573 -7.02 33.35 -31.71
C GLN A 573 -7.53 33.95 -33.03
N ARG A 574 -8.58 33.37 -33.64
CA ARG A 574 -9.21 33.92 -34.86
C ARG A 574 -9.93 35.24 -34.60
N GLU A 575 -10.48 35.43 -33.41
CA GLU A 575 -11.13 36.69 -32.98
C GLU A 575 -10.12 37.76 -32.55
N GLY A 576 -8.89 37.35 -32.21
CA GLY A 576 -7.79 38.22 -31.77
C GLY A 576 -7.72 38.41 -30.25
N PHE A 577 -6.52 38.71 -29.76
CA PHE A 577 -6.24 38.93 -28.34
C PHE A 577 -6.16 40.41 -27.98
N ILE A 578 -6.62 40.76 -26.78
CA ILE A 578 -6.43 42.09 -26.19
C ILE A 578 -5.15 42.03 -25.35
N TRP A 579 -4.08 42.66 -25.85
CA TRP A 579 -2.77 42.64 -25.20
C TRP A 579 -2.68 43.70 -24.12
N GLN A 580 -2.40 43.30 -22.88
CA GLN A 580 -2.21 44.23 -21.78
C GLN A 580 -0.88 44.96 -21.93
N ASN A 581 0.18 44.21 -22.21
CA ASN A 581 1.48 44.80 -22.49
C ASN A 581 1.65 45.13 -23.98
N GLN A 582 1.45 46.40 -24.33
CA GLN A 582 1.62 46.88 -25.71
C GLN A 582 3.06 46.80 -26.23
N GLN A 583 4.06 46.70 -25.34
CA GLN A 583 5.48 46.62 -25.70
C GLN A 583 5.95 45.22 -26.09
N LEU A 584 5.07 44.21 -26.04
CA LEU A 584 5.40 42.86 -26.49
C LEU A 584 5.73 42.83 -27.97
N THR A 585 6.86 42.19 -28.31
CA THR A 585 7.26 41.98 -29.70
C THR A 585 6.34 40.97 -30.38
N THR A 586 6.29 41.00 -31.71
CA THR A 586 5.48 40.06 -32.51
C THR A 586 5.82 38.60 -32.20
N ALA A 587 7.10 38.29 -32.00
CA ALA A 587 7.56 36.94 -31.65
C ALA A 587 7.04 36.51 -30.26
N GLN A 588 7.05 37.40 -29.27
CA GLN A 588 6.51 37.10 -27.94
C GLN A 588 5.00 36.87 -27.97
N ARG A 589 4.27 37.66 -28.78
CA ARG A 589 2.83 37.46 -28.98
C ARG A 589 2.55 36.10 -29.61
N GLN A 590 3.24 35.75 -30.69
CA GLN A 590 3.10 34.44 -31.35
C GLN A 590 3.38 33.27 -30.39
N VAL A 591 4.40 33.39 -29.54
CA VAL A 591 4.69 32.39 -28.50
C VAL A 591 3.49 32.24 -27.56
N ILE A 592 2.95 33.34 -27.04
CA ILE A 592 1.79 33.33 -26.13
C ILE A 592 0.55 32.73 -26.81
N GLU A 593 0.27 33.11 -28.05
CA GLU A 593 -0.84 32.55 -28.83
C GLU A 593 -0.71 31.05 -29.02
N THR A 594 0.50 30.58 -29.35
CA THR A 594 0.77 29.15 -29.55
C THR A 594 0.55 28.39 -28.25
N ILE A 595 1.08 28.89 -27.13
CA ILE A 595 0.93 28.24 -25.82
C ILE A 595 -0.54 28.14 -25.40
N LEU A 596 -1.32 29.21 -25.59
CA LEU A 596 -2.75 29.19 -25.26
C LEU A 596 -3.50 28.13 -26.08
N CYS A 597 -3.10 27.93 -27.34
CA CYS A 597 -3.74 26.94 -28.20
C CYS A 597 -3.27 25.50 -27.92
N GLU A 598 -2.10 25.27 -27.31
CA GLU A 598 -1.65 23.92 -26.95
C GLU A 598 -2.43 23.35 -25.76
N LYS A 599 -2.95 22.13 -25.91
CA LYS A 599 -3.84 21.53 -24.91
C LYS A 599 -3.12 20.89 -23.72
N TYR A 600 -2.03 20.15 -23.95
CA TYR A 600 -1.39 19.35 -22.89
C TYR A 600 0.01 19.84 -22.48
N LEU A 601 0.86 20.19 -23.44
CA LEU A 601 2.22 20.63 -23.15
C LEU A 601 2.70 21.66 -24.18
N ALA A 602 3.26 22.76 -23.66
CA ALA A 602 4.00 23.74 -24.44
C ALA A 602 5.35 24.01 -23.78
N LEU A 603 6.40 24.13 -24.60
CA LEU A 603 7.75 24.43 -24.14
C LEU A 603 8.19 25.79 -24.67
N ILE A 604 8.54 26.69 -23.75
CA ILE A 604 9.04 28.01 -24.09
C ILE A 604 10.54 28.05 -23.86
N GLN A 605 11.31 28.20 -24.93
CA GLN A 605 12.74 28.45 -24.83
C GLN A 605 13.01 29.94 -25.00
N GLY A 606 13.70 30.54 -24.03
CA GLY A 606 14.17 31.91 -24.12
C GLY A 606 15.58 32.03 -23.57
N PRO A 607 16.54 32.66 -24.28
CA PRO A 607 17.83 33.06 -23.72
C PRO A 607 17.70 33.97 -22.49
N PRO A 608 18.78 34.18 -21.69
CA PRO A 608 18.79 35.17 -20.62
C PRO A 608 18.38 36.56 -21.15
N GLY A 609 17.55 37.30 -20.40
CA GLY A 609 17.10 38.65 -20.79
C GLY A 609 15.93 38.72 -21.77
N THR A 610 15.41 37.60 -22.32
CA THR A 610 14.29 37.60 -23.29
C THR A 610 12.89 37.82 -22.72
N ALA A 611 12.81 38.44 -21.53
CA ALA A 611 11.55 38.80 -20.87
C ALA A 611 10.57 37.62 -20.65
N LYS A 612 11.07 36.41 -20.36
CA LYS A 612 10.24 35.22 -20.04
C LYS A 612 9.18 35.48 -18.98
N THR A 613 9.56 36.19 -17.91
CA THR A 613 8.62 36.60 -16.85
C THR A 613 7.50 37.49 -17.39
N THR A 614 7.80 38.38 -18.33
CA THR A 614 6.81 39.23 -18.97
C THR A 614 5.82 38.41 -19.81
N CYS A 615 6.30 37.37 -20.52
CA CYS A 615 5.41 36.45 -21.25
C CYS A 615 4.49 35.66 -20.30
N ILE A 616 4.99 35.21 -19.15
CA ILE A 616 4.17 34.50 -18.14
C ILE A 616 3.08 35.41 -17.59
N VAL A 617 3.40 36.66 -17.26
CA VAL A 617 2.42 37.63 -16.74
C VAL A 617 1.33 37.91 -17.79
N GLU A 618 1.72 38.08 -19.05
CA GLU A 618 0.74 38.26 -20.13
C GLU A 618 -0.11 37.00 -20.33
N LEU A 619 0.47 35.80 -20.27
CA LEU A 619 -0.28 34.55 -20.40
C LEU A 619 -1.38 34.45 -19.32
N LEU A 620 -1.05 34.80 -18.07
CA LEU A 620 -2.04 34.86 -16.99
C LEU A 620 -3.14 35.88 -17.27
N HIS A 621 -2.78 37.08 -17.78
CA HIS A 621 -3.76 38.08 -18.19
C HIS A 621 -4.73 37.52 -19.24
N GLN A 622 -4.21 36.86 -20.28
CA GLN A 622 -5.05 36.27 -21.33
C GLN A 622 -5.99 35.19 -20.76
N ILE A 623 -5.47 34.30 -19.89
CA ILE A 623 -6.27 33.25 -19.25
C ILE A 623 -7.41 33.86 -18.42
N TYR A 624 -7.11 34.79 -17.51
CA TYR A 624 -8.15 35.35 -16.62
C TYR A 624 -9.11 36.31 -17.34
N THR A 625 -8.70 36.93 -18.45
CA THR A 625 -9.58 37.77 -19.27
C THR A 625 -10.66 36.95 -19.98
N TYR A 626 -10.30 35.78 -20.53
CA TYR A 626 -11.22 34.98 -21.36
C TYR A 626 -11.80 33.75 -20.67
N ARG A 627 -11.14 33.24 -19.63
CA ARG A 627 -11.59 32.12 -18.80
C ARG A 627 -11.29 32.37 -17.31
N PRO A 628 -12.00 33.32 -16.67
CA PRO A 628 -11.72 33.75 -15.28
C PRO A 628 -11.82 32.62 -14.24
N GLU A 629 -12.59 31.57 -14.53
CA GLU A 629 -12.75 30.41 -13.64
C GLU A 629 -11.57 29.42 -13.68
N THR A 630 -10.60 29.63 -14.58
CA THR A 630 -9.44 28.74 -14.73
C THR A 630 -8.55 28.82 -13.50
N ARG A 631 -8.25 27.65 -12.90
CA ARG A 631 -7.30 27.57 -11.78
C ARG A 631 -5.90 27.34 -12.32
N VAL A 632 -5.00 28.27 -12.07
CA VAL A 632 -3.60 28.19 -12.54
C VAL A 632 -2.66 27.95 -11.36
N LEU A 633 -1.83 26.90 -11.47
CA LEU A 633 -0.73 26.63 -10.56
C LEU A 633 0.57 27.19 -11.16
N LEU A 634 1.15 28.21 -10.51
CA LEU A 634 2.43 28.79 -10.91
C LEU A 634 3.55 28.32 -9.96
N VAL A 635 4.57 27.66 -10.52
CA VAL A 635 5.68 27.05 -9.75
C VAL A 635 7.05 27.40 -10.32
N SER A 636 8.08 27.41 -9.47
CA SER A 636 9.49 27.53 -9.86
C SER A 636 10.41 26.89 -8.80
N GLN A 637 11.63 26.54 -9.20
CA GLN A 637 12.66 26.03 -8.27
C GLN A 637 13.08 27.07 -7.22
N GLN A 638 13.13 28.35 -7.59
CA GLN A 638 13.52 29.45 -6.71
C GLN A 638 12.32 30.31 -6.34
N HIS A 639 12.14 30.62 -5.04
CA HIS A 639 11.04 31.47 -4.56
C HIS A 639 10.99 32.83 -5.24
N ALA A 640 12.16 33.48 -5.42
CA ALA A 640 12.26 34.80 -6.03
C ALA A 640 11.72 34.86 -7.47
N ALA A 641 11.81 33.79 -8.25
CA ALA A 641 11.32 33.77 -9.62
C ALA A 641 9.78 33.83 -9.70
N VAL A 642 9.08 33.12 -8.79
CA VAL A 642 7.62 33.17 -8.66
C VAL A 642 7.19 34.54 -8.14
N ASP A 643 7.84 35.02 -7.10
CA ASP A 643 7.48 36.28 -6.45
C ASP A 643 7.62 37.46 -7.42
N ASN A 644 8.71 37.51 -8.20
CA ASN A 644 8.90 38.51 -9.26
C ASN A 644 7.81 38.49 -10.35
N ALA A 645 7.29 37.31 -10.70
CA ALA A 645 6.21 37.19 -11.67
C ALA A 645 4.87 37.66 -11.07
N LEU A 646 4.58 37.24 -9.84
CA LEU A 646 3.33 37.58 -9.15
C LEU A 646 3.26 39.07 -8.80
N ASP A 647 4.37 39.70 -8.38
CA ASP A 647 4.38 41.14 -8.09
C ASP A 647 3.96 41.97 -9.30
N ARG A 648 4.50 41.67 -10.48
CA ARG A 648 4.11 42.33 -11.74
C ARG A 648 2.65 42.06 -12.12
N PHE A 649 2.16 40.86 -11.87
CA PHE A 649 0.76 40.51 -12.10
C PHE A 649 -0.18 41.28 -11.16
N ILE A 650 0.16 41.38 -9.86
CA ILE A 650 -0.61 42.12 -8.86
C ILE A 650 -0.66 43.61 -9.20
N GLU A 651 0.45 44.20 -9.63
CA GLU A 651 0.50 45.62 -10.02
C GLU A 651 -0.39 45.92 -11.22
N SER A 652 -0.50 45.00 -12.16
CA SER A 652 -1.33 45.17 -13.37
C SER A 652 -2.82 44.81 -13.17
N HIS A 653 -3.17 44.10 -12.09
CA HIS A 653 -4.52 43.57 -11.84
C HIS A 653 -5.08 43.92 -10.46
N SER A 654 -4.61 45.02 -9.86
CA SER A 654 -4.97 45.43 -8.48
C SER A 654 -6.48 45.58 -8.30
N GLN A 655 -7.19 46.20 -9.24
CA GLN A 655 -8.64 46.36 -9.21
C GLN A 655 -9.40 45.02 -9.22
N GLN A 656 -8.99 44.07 -10.08
CA GLN A 656 -9.64 42.75 -10.18
C GLN A 656 -9.34 41.86 -8.96
N LEU A 657 -8.20 42.06 -8.32
CA LEU A 657 -7.84 41.42 -7.05
C LEU A 657 -8.65 42.00 -5.88
N GLU A 658 -8.91 43.31 -5.88
CA GLU A 658 -9.74 43.99 -4.87
C GLU A 658 -11.22 43.64 -5.00
N SER A 659 -11.76 43.58 -6.24
CA SER A 659 -13.13 43.14 -6.53
C SER A 659 -13.34 41.63 -6.32
N LYS A 660 -12.26 40.87 -6.11
CA LYS A 660 -12.21 39.40 -5.93
C LYS A 660 -12.65 38.60 -7.15
N GLU A 661 -12.60 39.19 -8.34
CA GLU A 661 -12.70 38.47 -9.60
C GLU A 661 -11.53 37.49 -9.75
N ILE A 662 -10.33 37.91 -9.34
CA ILE A 662 -9.13 37.06 -9.31
C ILE A 662 -8.79 36.70 -7.87
N ARG A 663 -8.61 35.40 -7.58
CA ARG A 663 -8.28 34.90 -6.25
C ARG A 663 -6.86 34.33 -6.22
N LEU A 664 -5.94 35.08 -5.63
CA LEU A 664 -4.54 34.67 -5.49
C LEU A 664 -4.25 34.09 -4.10
N LEU A 665 -3.54 32.95 -4.09
CA LEU A 665 -3.01 32.26 -2.92
C LEU A 665 -1.53 31.92 -3.13
N ARG A 666 -0.66 32.38 -2.21
CA ARG A 666 0.78 32.05 -2.21
C ARG A 666 1.09 30.99 -1.16
N ILE A 667 1.54 29.83 -1.61
CA ILE A 667 1.91 28.70 -0.73
C ILE A 667 3.43 28.70 -0.53
N GLY A 668 3.88 28.91 0.71
CA GLY A 668 5.29 28.91 1.07
C GLY A 668 5.53 29.46 2.49
N PRO A 669 6.74 29.29 3.05
CA PRO A 669 7.05 29.79 4.39
C PRO A 669 7.14 31.32 4.38
N GLU A 670 6.41 32.01 5.28
CA GLU A 670 6.25 33.48 5.25
C GLU A 670 7.57 34.25 5.36
N ASN A 671 8.55 33.67 6.07
CA ASN A 671 9.88 34.26 6.23
C ASN A 671 10.68 34.34 4.91
N LYS A 672 10.27 33.59 3.88
CA LYS A 672 10.86 33.61 2.53
C LYS A 672 9.99 34.33 1.50
N VAL A 673 8.88 34.95 1.92
CA VAL A 673 7.98 35.73 1.05
C VAL A 673 8.17 37.21 1.35
N GLU A 674 8.45 37.98 0.31
CA GLU A 674 8.77 39.41 0.43
C GLU A 674 7.58 40.32 0.06
N GLY A 675 7.60 41.55 0.56
CA GLY A 675 6.75 42.64 0.08
C GLY A 675 5.23 42.42 0.18
N LYS A 676 4.52 42.85 -0.88
CA LYS A 676 3.06 42.86 -0.99
C LYS A 676 2.45 41.46 -1.09
N LEU A 677 3.27 40.42 -1.34
CA LEU A 677 2.82 39.04 -1.46
C LEU A 677 2.44 38.40 -0.13
N ARG A 678 2.96 38.91 1.00
CA ARG A 678 2.66 38.39 2.34
C ARG A 678 1.17 38.37 2.66
N GLN A 679 0.40 39.33 2.17
CA GLN A 679 -1.05 39.38 2.41
C GLN A 679 -1.83 38.25 1.73
N PHE A 680 -1.20 37.58 0.76
CA PHE A 680 -1.77 36.47 -0.01
C PHE A 680 -1.26 35.10 0.46
N THR A 681 -0.46 35.02 1.54
CA THR A 681 -0.01 33.74 2.12
C THR A 681 -1.19 32.98 2.71
N ILE A 682 -1.06 31.65 2.77
CA ILE A 682 -2.09 30.80 3.35
C ILE A 682 -2.33 31.10 4.82
N GLN A 683 -1.28 31.34 5.62
CA GLN A 683 -1.44 31.66 7.04
C GLN A 683 -2.18 32.98 7.26
N GLN A 684 -1.83 34.04 6.50
CA GLN A 684 -2.55 35.32 6.59
C GLN A 684 -4.01 35.21 6.14
N ARG A 685 -4.28 34.47 5.05
CA ARG A 685 -5.65 34.22 4.58
C ARG A 685 -6.46 33.45 5.63
N GLN A 686 -5.87 32.44 6.26
CA GLN A 686 -6.49 31.67 7.34
C GLN A 686 -6.76 32.57 8.55
N HIS A 687 -5.80 33.42 8.96
CA HIS A 687 -5.99 34.34 10.08
C HIS A 687 -7.13 35.33 9.82
N LYS A 688 -7.19 35.92 8.61
CA LYS A 688 -8.29 36.79 8.19
C LYS A 688 -9.64 36.06 8.12
N PHE A 689 -9.65 34.77 7.78
CA PHE A 689 -10.87 33.96 7.78
C PHE A 689 -11.36 33.70 9.20
N VAL A 690 -10.48 33.27 10.11
CA VAL A 690 -10.82 33.04 11.52
C VAL A 690 -11.34 34.32 12.19
N GLN A 691 -10.71 35.47 11.95
CA GLN A 691 -11.16 36.77 12.46
C GLN A 691 -12.50 37.26 11.89
N LYS A 692 -12.98 36.68 10.78
CA LYS A 692 -14.29 37.01 10.20
C LYS A 692 -15.42 36.08 10.66
N VAL A 693 -15.05 34.90 11.16
CA VAL A 693 -15.99 33.84 11.54
C VAL A 693 -16.19 33.78 13.06
N GLY A 694 -15.19 34.19 13.85
CA GLY A 694 -15.34 34.54 15.26
C GLY A 694 -15.74 36.00 15.41
#